data_AF-A0A2N5ZEI6-F1
#
_entry.id   AF-A0A2N5ZEI6-F1
#
_cell.length_a   1.000
_cell.length_b   1.000
_cell.length_c   1.000
_cell.angle_alpha   90.00
_cell.angle_beta   90.00
_cell.angle_gamma   90.00
#
_symmetry.space_group_name_H-M   'P 1'
#
loop_
_entity.id
_entity.type
_entity.pdbx_description
1 polymer ?
#
loop_
_entity_poly.entity_id
_entity_poly.type
_entity_poly.pdbx_seq_one_letter_code
_entity_poly.pdbx_strand_id
1 'polypeptide(L)'
;MYSIDNFNFTGKKVLMRVDFNVPLNENLEITDDTRIITAIPTIQKIITEGGSVILLTHLGRPKGIINEKLSLKIILPHLSKVLGSEVKFAPDCIGEEAKELANNLNPGEILLLENLRFYKEETDANEAFAKKLAQLGDVYVNNAFGTAHRAHASTFTITKHFPGKCMFGYLVENEINNIDKILHQPIHPFTAVLGGSKVSTKIHIIESLIEKVDNLIIAGGIGFTFAKAMGGNIGNSLVEEDFLDFARHIIEKAEKNKVKLFLPTDCIVADEFKNDANIDHCDIMEIPDGWMGLDIGIKSANRFADIIENSKKILWNGPIGVFEMPSFSMGTLKIAMSVARATDKGAFSLIGGGDSIAAVNKYSLAHKISYISTAGGALLEYLEGKELPSIKAIKQNLTIDRYNFEGKKVLMRVDFNVPLDENNEITDATRIITALPTARKILAEGGSVIFLTHLGRPKGQRDEKFSLKHIHSYLNKSLDGKVKFVSDCIGEEAIIAATVLKPGECLLLENLRFHKEETDADENFAKQLSDLGDTYVFNAFGTAHRAHASTYTLAKFFPEDKMLGYLVENEINNIDKVVKQAKKPFTAVLGGSKVSTKIHIILALIEKVDNFIIAGGIAFTFAKSLGGNIGNSLVEDEYIDVANEIIKKAQEKGVNLYLPSDCIIADEFKNNAHIEHTEIDNIKDGWMGLDIGIKSANQFTEVIENSATILWNGPIGVFEMSNFSMGTLKIAMAIARATDKGAFSLIGGGDSISSVNKFSLAHKISYISTAGGALLEYIEGKELPALKAISKDI
;
A
#
# COMPACT_ATOMS: atom_id res chain seq x y z
N MET A 1 7.50 6.35 -0.03
CA MET A 1 8.93 6.54 0.27
C MET A 1 9.85 5.68 -0.58
N TYR A 2 9.56 4.38 -0.76
CA TYR A 2 10.47 3.46 -1.46
C TYR A 2 10.26 3.34 -2.96
N SER A 3 9.26 3.96 -3.58
CA SER A 3 9.07 3.84 -5.04
C SER A 3 10.08 4.72 -5.78
N ILE A 4 10.75 4.17 -6.79
CA ILE A 4 11.65 4.91 -7.69
C ILE A 4 10.98 6.10 -8.40
N ASP A 5 9.64 6.15 -8.46
CA ASP A 5 8.91 7.31 -8.99
C ASP A 5 9.17 8.59 -8.19
N ASN A 6 9.61 8.45 -6.94
CA ASN A 6 9.76 9.56 -6.00
C ASN A 6 11.20 10.12 -5.94
N PHE A 7 12.11 9.70 -6.82
CA PHE A 7 13.53 10.04 -6.75
C PHE A 7 14.06 10.59 -8.07
N ASN A 8 14.91 11.61 -8.00
CA ASN A 8 15.56 12.19 -9.17
C ASN A 8 16.89 11.49 -9.46
N PHE A 9 16.96 10.78 -10.59
CA PHE A 9 18.16 10.04 -11.01
C PHE A 9 19.16 10.86 -11.82
N THR A 10 18.90 12.13 -12.14
CA THR A 10 19.79 12.96 -12.97
C THR A 10 21.21 12.97 -12.40
N GLY A 11 22.17 12.47 -13.19
CA GLY A 11 23.59 12.41 -12.84
C GLY A 11 23.93 11.43 -11.71
N LYS A 12 23.03 10.51 -11.35
CA LYS A 12 23.25 9.50 -10.31
C LYS A 12 23.62 8.15 -10.91
N LYS A 13 24.58 7.47 -10.29
CA LYS A 13 24.89 6.06 -10.53
C LYS A 13 24.02 5.20 -9.60
N VAL A 14 23.14 4.40 -10.17
CA VAL A 14 22.18 3.60 -9.40
C VAL A 14 22.66 2.15 -9.36
N LEU A 15 22.95 1.66 -8.16
CA LEU A 15 23.15 0.24 -7.92
C LEU A 15 21.80 -0.45 -7.85
N MET A 16 21.50 -1.28 -8.84
CA MET A 16 20.22 -1.94 -8.97
C MET A 16 20.38 -3.45 -8.79
N ARG A 17 19.80 -4.00 -7.71
CA ARG A 17 19.73 -5.44 -7.49
C ARG A 17 18.60 -6.02 -8.31
N VAL A 18 18.92 -6.94 -9.22
CA VAL A 18 17.95 -7.68 -10.05
C VAL A 18 18.09 -9.19 -9.84
N ASP A 19 17.05 -9.94 -10.20
CA ASP A 19 17.09 -11.41 -10.19
C ASP A 19 17.17 -11.94 -11.62
N PHE A 20 18.36 -11.93 -12.22
CA PHE A 20 18.60 -12.54 -13.55
C PHE A 20 19.06 -14.00 -13.46
N ASN A 21 18.66 -14.72 -12.41
CA ASN A 21 18.85 -16.15 -12.35
C ASN A 21 17.81 -16.85 -13.26
N VAL A 22 18.09 -16.82 -14.56
CA VAL A 22 17.27 -17.38 -15.64
C VAL A 22 17.61 -18.86 -15.88
N PRO A 23 16.65 -19.70 -16.29
CA PRO A 23 16.93 -21.07 -16.69
C PRO A 23 17.72 -21.10 -18.02
N LEU A 24 18.72 -21.98 -18.07
CA LEU A 24 19.57 -22.21 -19.24
C LEU A 24 19.44 -23.67 -19.70
N ASN A 25 19.45 -23.89 -21.01
CA ASN A 25 19.55 -25.24 -21.58
C ASN A 25 21.00 -25.76 -21.57
N GLU A 26 21.22 -26.97 -22.09
CA GLU A 26 22.55 -27.59 -22.16
C GLU A 26 23.58 -26.77 -22.97
N ASN A 27 23.11 -25.95 -23.92
CA ASN A 27 23.90 -25.06 -24.75
C ASN A 27 24.11 -23.67 -24.12
N LEU A 28 23.69 -23.46 -22.87
CA LEU A 28 23.73 -22.18 -22.15
C LEU A 28 22.85 -21.09 -22.76
N GLU A 29 21.82 -21.45 -23.51
CA GLU A 29 20.83 -20.52 -24.05
C GLU A 29 19.69 -20.31 -23.06
N ILE A 30 19.17 -19.08 -22.98
CA ILE A 30 18.06 -18.72 -22.10
C ILE A 30 16.77 -19.36 -22.61
N THR A 31 16.12 -20.18 -21.77
CA THR A 31 14.84 -20.83 -22.12
C THR A 31 13.62 -20.04 -21.65
N ASP A 32 13.79 -19.14 -20.68
CA ASP A 32 12.76 -18.22 -20.17
C ASP A 32 13.43 -16.93 -19.69
N ASP A 33 13.08 -15.81 -20.31
CA ASP A 33 13.66 -14.49 -20.04
C ASP A 33 12.72 -13.57 -19.25
N THR A 34 11.62 -14.10 -18.69
CA THR A 34 10.63 -13.33 -17.91
C THR A 34 11.29 -12.49 -16.81
N ARG A 35 12.31 -13.04 -16.15
CA ARG A 35 13.08 -12.36 -15.10
C ARG A 35 13.88 -11.15 -15.60
N ILE A 36 14.34 -11.19 -16.84
CA ILE A 36 15.02 -10.07 -17.48
C ILE A 36 13.98 -9.02 -17.89
N ILE A 37 12.93 -9.44 -18.60
CA ILE A 37 11.87 -8.56 -19.12
C ILE A 37 11.23 -7.75 -17.97
N THR A 38 10.92 -8.38 -16.85
CA THR A 38 10.26 -7.73 -15.71
C THR A 38 11.11 -6.68 -14.99
N ALA A 39 12.43 -6.67 -15.18
CA ALA A 39 13.30 -5.64 -14.63
C ALA A 39 13.45 -4.39 -15.52
N ILE A 40 13.16 -4.52 -16.82
CA ILE A 40 13.36 -3.48 -17.83
C ILE A 40 12.65 -2.18 -17.48
N PRO A 41 11.38 -2.17 -17.04
CA PRO A 41 10.68 -0.91 -16.74
C PRO A 41 11.43 -0.05 -15.70
N THR A 42 12.06 -0.68 -14.70
CA THR A 42 12.85 0.06 -13.70
C THR A 42 14.19 0.54 -14.26
N ILE A 43 14.87 -0.27 -15.07
CA ILE A 43 16.11 0.14 -15.75
C ILE A 43 15.83 1.35 -16.65
N GLN A 44 14.78 1.28 -17.47
CA GLN A 44 14.35 2.32 -18.39
C GLN A 44 14.01 3.63 -17.66
N LYS A 45 13.28 3.54 -16.54
CA LYS A 45 12.96 4.71 -15.69
C LYS A 45 14.23 5.44 -15.25
N ILE A 46 15.23 4.72 -14.76
CA ILE A 46 16.48 5.32 -14.27
C ILE A 46 17.26 6.00 -15.40
N ILE A 47 17.47 5.30 -16.53
CA ILE A 47 18.27 5.83 -17.65
C ILE A 47 17.58 7.02 -18.35
N THR A 48 16.25 6.98 -18.48
CA THR A 48 15.48 8.06 -19.14
C THR A 48 15.47 9.34 -18.31
N GLU A 49 15.63 9.24 -16.99
CA GLU A 49 15.77 10.40 -16.08
C GLU A 49 17.21 10.89 -15.91
N GLY A 50 18.12 10.45 -16.79
CA GLY A 50 19.51 10.90 -16.80
C GLY A 50 20.39 10.26 -15.72
N GLY A 51 19.98 9.13 -15.15
CA GLY A 51 20.84 8.28 -14.32
C GLY A 51 21.60 7.25 -15.15
N SER A 52 22.55 6.59 -14.51
CA SER A 52 23.21 5.37 -15.04
C SER A 52 22.94 4.19 -14.11
N VAL A 53 22.97 2.97 -14.64
CA VAL A 53 22.58 1.77 -13.91
C VAL A 53 23.75 0.79 -13.79
N ILE A 54 24.00 0.32 -12.57
CA ILE A 54 24.95 -0.76 -12.26
C ILE A 54 24.15 -1.95 -11.74
N LEU A 55 24.03 -2.98 -12.57
CA LEU A 55 23.24 -4.17 -12.31
C LEU A 55 24.02 -5.16 -11.46
N LEU A 56 23.43 -5.47 -10.31
CA LEU A 56 23.88 -6.49 -9.38
C LEU A 56 22.97 -7.72 -9.55
N THR A 57 23.48 -8.88 -9.96
CA THR A 57 22.65 -10.09 -10.06
C THR A 57 23.42 -11.36 -9.65
N HIS A 58 22.81 -12.53 -9.79
CA HIS A 58 23.45 -13.82 -9.61
C HIS A 58 22.92 -14.80 -10.63
N LEU A 59 23.69 -15.86 -10.89
CA LEU A 59 23.26 -16.98 -11.74
C LEU A 59 23.63 -18.30 -11.06
N GLY A 60 22.65 -19.18 -10.88
CA GLY A 60 22.82 -20.47 -10.23
C GLY A 60 23.30 -20.39 -8.78
N ARG A 61 24.00 -21.44 -8.35
CA ARG A 61 24.54 -21.61 -6.99
C ARG A 61 26.00 -22.06 -7.04
N PRO A 62 26.92 -21.20 -7.47
CA PRO A 62 28.35 -21.54 -7.59
C PRO A 62 29.08 -21.76 -6.25
N LYS A 63 28.46 -21.43 -5.11
CA LYS A 63 29.02 -21.62 -3.76
C LYS A 63 30.39 -20.95 -3.55
N GLY A 64 30.59 -19.75 -4.10
CA GLY A 64 31.84 -19.00 -3.95
C GLY A 64 32.97 -19.47 -4.88
N ILE A 65 32.67 -20.24 -5.93
CA ILE A 65 33.65 -20.73 -6.90
C ILE A 65 33.31 -20.18 -8.28
N ILE A 66 34.30 -19.56 -8.93
CA ILE A 66 34.14 -19.08 -10.31
C ILE A 66 33.83 -20.26 -11.23
N ASN A 67 32.78 -20.12 -12.04
CA ASN A 67 32.37 -21.11 -13.01
C ASN A 67 31.90 -20.41 -14.28
N GLU A 68 32.62 -20.62 -15.39
CA GLU A 68 32.31 -19.97 -16.68
C GLU A 68 30.88 -20.25 -17.16
N LYS A 69 30.32 -21.43 -16.89
CA LYS A 69 28.93 -21.78 -17.24
C LYS A 69 27.89 -21.01 -16.42
N LEU A 70 28.31 -20.35 -15.34
CA LEU A 70 27.48 -19.51 -14.48
C LEU A 70 27.95 -18.04 -14.51
N SER A 71 28.80 -17.67 -15.46
CA SER A 71 29.16 -16.27 -15.71
C SER A 71 27.96 -15.51 -16.28
N LEU A 72 27.79 -14.26 -15.86
CA LEU A 72 26.77 -13.38 -16.38
C LEU A 72 27.09 -12.85 -17.80
N LYS A 73 28.30 -13.10 -18.31
CA LYS A 73 28.64 -12.85 -19.71
C LYS A 73 27.71 -13.60 -20.67
N ILE A 74 27.17 -14.76 -20.25
CA ILE A 74 26.24 -15.58 -21.03
C ILE A 74 24.95 -14.82 -21.34
N ILE A 75 24.42 -14.05 -20.38
CA ILE A 75 23.15 -13.32 -20.54
C ILE A 75 23.33 -11.95 -21.21
N LEU A 76 24.57 -11.46 -21.32
CA LEU A 76 24.87 -10.11 -21.82
C LEU A 76 24.31 -9.83 -23.22
N PRO A 77 24.47 -10.72 -24.24
CA PRO A 77 23.94 -10.46 -25.58
C PRO A 77 22.41 -10.33 -25.59
N HIS A 78 21.72 -11.18 -24.82
CA HIS A 78 20.27 -11.12 -24.70
C HIS A 78 19.83 -9.86 -23.97
N LEU A 79 20.45 -9.54 -22.84
CA LEU A 79 20.13 -8.35 -22.06
C LEU A 79 20.27 -7.06 -22.89
N SER A 80 21.36 -6.91 -23.64
CA SER A 80 21.56 -5.77 -24.55
C SER A 80 20.49 -5.70 -25.64
N LYS A 81 20.10 -6.85 -26.21
CA LYS A 81 19.03 -6.94 -27.21
C LYS A 81 17.68 -6.49 -26.65
N VAL A 82 17.28 -6.97 -25.47
CA VAL A 82 15.96 -6.64 -24.91
C VAL A 82 15.91 -5.18 -24.41
N LEU A 83 17.03 -4.65 -23.89
CA LEU A 83 17.11 -3.23 -23.50
C LEU A 83 17.20 -2.28 -24.69
N GLY A 84 17.61 -2.77 -25.87
CA GLY A 84 17.86 -1.94 -27.05
C GLY A 84 19.01 -0.95 -26.83
N SER A 85 19.95 -1.28 -25.95
CA SER A 85 21.08 -0.43 -25.55
C SER A 85 22.30 -1.29 -25.28
N GLU A 86 23.50 -0.71 -25.45
CA GLU A 86 24.73 -1.39 -25.08
C GLU A 86 24.81 -1.55 -23.56
N VAL A 87 25.07 -2.78 -23.10
CA VAL A 87 25.35 -3.08 -21.71
C VAL A 87 26.84 -3.37 -21.57
N LYS A 88 27.55 -2.52 -20.83
CA LYS A 88 28.95 -2.74 -20.46
C LYS A 88 29.02 -3.91 -19.48
N PHE A 89 30.13 -4.64 -19.46
CA PHE A 89 30.32 -5.78 -18.56
C PHE A 89 31.62 -5.63 -17.77
N ALA A 90 31.54 -5.78 -16.45
CA ALA A 90 32.71 -5.91 -15.59
C ALA A 90 32.95 -7.40 -15.29
N PRO A 91 34.17 -7.93 -15.54
CA PRO A 91 34.49 -9.35 -15.29
C PRO A 91 34.59 -9.71 -13.81
N ASP A 92 34.45 -8.71 -12.92
CA ASP A 92 34.37 -8.87 -11.47
C ASP A 92 33.32 -7.90 -10.89
N CYS A 93 32.98 -8.04 -9.60
CA CYS A 93 32.01 -7.20 -8.90
C CYS A 93 32.61 -6.28 -7.82
N ILE A 94 33.86 -6.48 -7.40
CA ILE A 94 34.47 -5.68 -6.31
C ILE A 94 35.93 -5.23 -6.58
N GLY A 95 36.54 -5.68 -7.66
CA GLY A 95 37.90 -5.34 -8.09
C GLY A 95 38.01 -3.95 -8.71
N GLU A 96 39.25 -3.53 -8.96
CA GLU A 96 39.55 -2.18 -9.47
C GLU A 96 38.92 -1.92 -10.85
N GLU A 97 38.89 -2.90 -11.74
CA GLU A 97 38.24 -2.77 -13.06
C GLU A 97 36.74 -2.47 -12.94
N ALA A 98 36.03 -3.13 -12.00
CA ALA A 98 34.61 -2.88 -11.75
C ALA A 98 34.38 -1.44 -11.24
N LYS A 99 35.29 -0.93 -10.39
CA LYS A 99 35.24 0.45 -9.90
C LYS A 99 35.52 1.46 -11.00
N GLU A 100 36.52 1.22 -11.84
CA GLU A 100 36.86 2.10 -12.97
C GLU A 100 35.70 2.17 -13.97
N LEU A 101 35.12 1.03 -14.35
CA LEU A 101 33.96 0.96 -15.23
C LEU A 101 32.75 1.69 -14.63
N ALA A 102 32.44 1.44 -13.35
CA ALA A 102 31.35 2.13 -12.66
C ALA A 102 31.58 3.65 -12.58
N ASN A 103 32.82 4.08 -12.33
CA ASN A 103 33.17 5.49 -12.23
C ASN A 103 33.03 6.25 -13.55
N ASN A 104 33.35 5.58 -14.66
CA ASN A 104 33.31 6.14 -16.01
C ASN A 104 31.96 5.98 -16.72
N LEU A 105 30.91 5.52 -16.02
CA LEU A 105 29.56 5.47 -16.58
C LEU A 105 29.01 6.87 -16.84
N ASN A 106 28.62 7.12 -18.08
CA ASN A 106 27.89 8.32 -18.48
C ASN A 106 26.38 8.15 -18.19
N PRO A 107 25.63 9.25 -18.03
CA PRO A 107 24.16 9.22 -17.99
C PRO A 107 23.57 8.39 -19.14
N GLY A 108 22.60 7.53 -18.82
CA GLY A 108 21.96 6.62 -19.77
C GLY A 108 22.68 5.29 -19.98
N GLU A 109 23.92 5.13 -19.51
CA GLU A 109 24.68 3.88 -19.68
C GLU A 109 24.36 2.84 -18.60
N ILE A 110 24.60 1.58 -18.95
CA ILE A 110 24.29 0.40 -18.13
C ILE A 110 25.55 -0.46 -18.00
N LEU A 111 25.87 -0.87 -16.77
CA LEU A 111 26.95 -1.80 -16.44
C LEU A 111 26.37 -3.05 -15.77
N LEU A 112 26.73 -4.23 -16.26
CA LEU A 112 26.47 -5.51 -15.60
C LEU A 112 27.75 -5.98 -14.89
N LEU A 113 27.67 -6.16 -13.57
CA LEU A 113 28.75 -6.81 -12.83
C LEU A 113 28.68 -8.32 -12.95
N GLU A 114 29.81 -9.01 -12.73
CA GLU A 114 29.86 -10.46 -12.67
C GLU A 114 29.08 -11.06 -11.48
N ASN A 115 28.82 -12.36 -11.54
CA ASN A 115 27.99 -13.13 -10.63
C ASN A 115 28.42 -12.97 -9.17
N LEU A 116 27.59 -12.28 -8.37
CA LEU A 116 27.92 -12.01 -6.98
C LEU A 116 28.15 -13.27 -6.14
N ARG A 117 27.57 -14.42 -6.52
CA ARG A 117 27.75 -15.69 -5.81
C ARG A 117 29.07 -16.40 -6.09
N PHE A 118 29.92 -15.86 -6.98
CA PHE A 118 31.33 -16.25 -7.03
C PHE A 118 32.09 -15.83 -5.77
N TYR A 119 31.54 -14.92 -4.97
CA TYR A 119 32.01 -14.60 -3.63
C TYR A 119 31.09 -15.25 -2.60
N LYS A 120 31.67 -15.97 -1.64
CA LYS A 120 30.91 -16.59 -0.55
C LYS A 120 30.29 -15.52 0.37
N GLU A 121 30.97 -14.39 0.46
CA GLU A 121 30.59 -13.18 1.17
C GLU A 121 29.19 -12.67 0.82
N GLU A 122 28.72 -12.90 -0.42
CA GLU A 122 27.35 -12.56 -0.84
C GLU A 122 26.31 -13.33 -0.03
N THR A 123 26.46 -14.65 0.14
CA THR A 123 25.50 -15.46 0.91
C THR A 123 25.68 -15.32 2.42
N ASP A 124 26.87 -14.94 2.86
CA ASP A 124 27.21 -14.75 4.29
C ASP A 124 26.79 -13.35 4.82
N ALA A 125 26.06 -12.56 4.02
CA ALA A 125 25.62 -11.21 4.37
C ALA A 125 26.78 -10.27 4.78
N ASN A 126 27.97 -10.47 4.22
CA ASN A 126 29.20 -9.87 4.72
C ASN A 126 29.23 -8.33 4.54
N GLU A 127 29.53 -7.61 5.61
CA GLU A 127 29.56 -6.14 5.65
C GLU A 127 30.68 -5.53 4.80
N ALA A 128 31.89 -6.11 4.81
CA ALA A 128 33.01 -5.58 4.04
C ALA A 128 32.77 -5.74 2.53
N PHE A 129 32.13 -6.82 2.11
CA PHE A 129 31.72 -7.05 0.74
C PHE A 129 30.60 -6.09 0.31
N ALA A 130 29.57 -5.93 1.13
CA ALA A 130 28.49 -4.97 0.89
C ALA A 130 29.03 -3.52 0.76
N LYS A 131 30.00 -3.14 1.58
CA LYS A 131 30.66 -1.82 1.51
C LYS A 131 31.40 -1.62 0.19
N LYS A 132 32.11 -2.63 -0.31
CA LYS A 132 32.79 -2.56 -1.61
C LYS A 132 31.80 -2.38 -2.76
N LEU A 133 30.68 -3.12 -2.74
CA LEU A 133 29.61 -2.94 -3.72
C LEU A 133 29.01 -1.53 -3.65
N ALA A 134 28.74 -1.04 -2.43
CA ALA A 134 28.14 0.27 -2.21
C ALA A 134 29.00 1.43 -2.74
N GLN A 135 30.32 1.28 -2.78
CA GLN A 135 31.23 2.29 -3.33
C GLN A 135 31.04 2.55 -4.84
N LEU A 136 30.34 1.66 -5.55
CA LEU A 136 30.15 1.75 -7.00
C LEU A 136 29.03 2.73 -7.40
N GLY A 137 28.14 3.14 -6.49
CA GLY A 137 26.98 3.95 -6.83
C GLY A 137 26.53 4.91 -5.72
N ASP A 138 25.62 5.80 -6.08
CA ASP A 138 25.09 6.87 -5.22
C ASP A 138 23.80 6.47 -4.50
N VAL A 139 23.04 5.55 -5.10
CA VAL A 139 21.67 5.16 -4.72
C VAL A 139 21.51 3.67 -4.93
N TYR A 140 20.73 3.01 -4.07
CA TYR A 140 20.43 1.60 -4.17
C TYR A 140 18.95 1.34 -4.47
N VAL A 141 18.69 0.55 -5.51
CA VAL A 141 17.36 0.09 -5.91
C VAL A 141 17.31 -1.42 -5.84
N ASN A 142 16.42 -1.97 -5.02
CA ASN A 142 16.14 -3.40 -5.01
C ASN A 142 14.95 -3.70 -5.91
N ASN A 143 15.21 -4.41 -7.00
CA ASN A 143 14.23 -4.90 -7.95
C ASN A 143 14.26 -6.44 -8.04
N ALA A 144 14.62 -7.12 -6.95
CA ALA A 144 14.83 -8.57 -6.92
C ALA A 144 13.95 -9.27 -5.87
N PHE A 145 12.62 -9.23 -6.05
CA PHE A 145 11.66 -9.82 -5.09
C PHE A 145 11.88 -11.32 -4.88
N GLY A 146 12.25 -12.07 -5.93
CA GLY A 146 12.61 -13.49 -5.85
C GLY A 146 13.73 -13.82 -4.86
N THR A 147 14.56 -12.83 -4.51
CA THR A 147 15.64 -12.95 -3.51
C THR A 147 15.35 -12.23 -2.20
N ALA A 148 14.16 -11.64 -2.04
CA ALA A 148 13.86 -10.76 -0.91
C ALA A 148 13.79 -11.48 0.44
N HIS A 149 13.44 -12.77 0.43
CA HIS A 149 13.47 -13.66 1.58
C HIS A 149 14.89 -14.00 2.06
N ARG A 150 15.94 -13.58 1.33
CA ARG A 150 17.34 -13.90 1.67
C ARG A 150 18.05 -12.67 2.20
N ALA A 151 18.65 -12.82 3.37
CA ALA A 151 19.58 -11.85 3.94
C ALA A 151 20.96 -12.00 3.29
N HIS A 152 21.14 -11.53 2.05
CA HIS A 152 22.44 -11.52 1.38
C HIS A 152 23.10 -10.15 1.46
N ALA A 153 24.39 -10.08 1.16
CA ALA A 153 25.13 -8.83 1.18
C ALA A 153 24.51 -7.79 0.22
N SER A 154 24.17 -8.19 -1.00
CA SER A 154 23.61 -7.30 -2.03
C SER A 154 22.10 -7.06 -1.98
N THR A 155 21.36 -7.70 -1.06
CA THR A 155 19.91 -7.51 -0.87
C THR A 155 19.58 -6.89 0.49
N PHE A 156 20.36 -7.24 1.53
CA PHE A 156 20.12 -6.88 2.93
C PHE A 156 21.23 -5.98 3.47
N THR A 157 22.48 -6.45 3.51
CA THR A 157 23.55 -5.70 4.19
C THR A 157 23.88 -4.37 3.48
N ILE A 158 23.81 -4.35 2.15
CA ILE A 158 24.09 -3.16 1.33
C ILE A 158 23.20 -1.96 1.70
N THR A 159 21.99 -2.17 2.21
CA THR A 159 21.06 -1.07 2.53
C THR A 159 21.60 -0.17 3.65
N LYS A 160 22.48 -0.70 4.51
CA LYS A 160 23.16 0.07 5.57
C LYS A 160 24.07 1.15 5.02
N HIS A 161 24.57 0.99 3.79
CA HIS A 161 25.46 1.95 3.15
C HIS A 161 24.73 3.01 2.32
N PHE A 162 23.40 2.93 2.21
CA PHE A 162 22.57 3.88 1.48
C PHE A 162 21.46 4.47 2.35
N PRO A 163 21.80 5.14 3.46
CA PRO A 163 20.81 5.65 4.37
C PRO A 163 19.92 6.71 3.68
N GLY A 164 18.61 6.49 3.67
CA GLY A 164 17.64 7.37 2.99
C GLY A 164 17.72 7.34 1.45
N LYS A 165 18.55 6.46 0.88
CA LYS A 165 18.77 6.30 -0.57
C LYS A 165 18.59 4.85 -1.02
N CYS A 166 17.73 4.10 -0.32
CA CYS A 166 17.29 2.76 -0.71
C CYS A 166 15.85 2.80 -1.18
N MET A 167 15.57 2.11 -2.28
CA MET A 167 14.27 2.12 -2.93
C MET A 167 13.92 0.71 -3.45
N PHE A 168 12.64 0.47 -3.67
CA PHE A 168 12.12 -0.66 -4.43
C PHE A 168 11.93 -0.26 -5.89
N GLY A 169 12.44 -1.10 -6.79
CA GLY A 169 12.06 -1.04 -8.20
C GLY A 169 10.62 -1.52 -8.39
N TYR A 170 10.08 -1.26 -9.58
CA TYR A 170 8.69 -1.56 -9.93
C TYR A 170 8.33 -3.04 -9.74
N LEU A 171 9.26 -3.97 -9.99
CA LEU A 171 8.98 -5.40 -9.79
C LEU A 171 8.67 -5.69 -8.32
N VAL A 172 9.53 -5.23 -7.40
CA VAL A 172 9.34 -5.47 -5.97
C VAL A 172 8.11 -4.73 -5.45
N GLU A 173 7.89 -3.50 -5.90
CA GLU A 173 6.70 -2.73 -5.53
C GLU A 173 5.41 -3.42 -5.99
N ASN A 174 5.37 -3.91 -7.23
CA ASN A 174 4.23 -4.64 -7.77
C ASN A 174 3.97 -5.96 -7.03
N GLU A 175 5.01 -6.70 -6.67
CA GLU A 175 4.88 -7.93 -5.88
C GLU A 175 4.25 -7.62 -4.51
N ILE A 176 4.81 -6.66 -3.77
CA ILE A 176 4.27 -6.26 -2.46
C ILE A 176 2.80 -5.82 -2.58
N ASN A 177 2.51 -4.92 -3.51
CA ASN A 177 1.17 -4.36 -3.67
C ASN A 177 0.12 -5.44 -4.01
N ASN A 178 0.44 -6.41 -4.87
CA ASN A 178 -0.51 -7.44 -5.26
C ASN A 178 -0.69 -8.51 -4.18
N ILE A 179 0.35 -8.79 -3.39
CA ILE A 179 0.23 -9.69 -2.24
C ILE A 179 -0.57 -9.02 -1.11
N ASP A 180 -0.34 -7.74 -0.86
CA ASP A 180 -1.09 -6.96 0.13
C ASP A 180 -2.59 -6.89 -0.21
N LYS A 181 -2.95 -6.82 -1.50
CA LYS A 181 -4.35 -6.96 -1.94
C LYS A 181 -4.95 -8.30 -1.51
N ILE A 182 -4.19 -9.39 -1.58
CA ILE A 182 -4.65 -10.71 -1.12
C ILE A 182 -4.80 -10.74 0.40
N LEU A 183 -3.80 -10.28 1.14
CA LEU A 183 -3.71 -10.45 2.59
C LEU A 183 -4.55 -9.45 3.39
N HIS A 184 -4.73 -8.22 2.90
CA HIS A 184 -5.23 -7.11 3.71
C HIS A 184 -6.51 -6.47 3.19
N GLN A 185 -6.86 -6.60 1.91
CA GLN A 185 -8.13 -6.04 1.42
C GLN A 185 -9.32 -6.94 1.77
N PRO A 186 -10.39 -6.39 2.38
CA PRO A 186 -11.57 -7.15 2.82
C PRO A 186 -12.55 -7.41 1.66
N ILE A 187 -12.07 -8.04 0.58
CA ILE A 187 -12.88 -8.42 -0.58
C ILE A 187 -13.28 -9.89 -0.47
N HIS A 188 -14.59 -10.14 -0.44
CA HIS A 188 -15.23 -11.45 -0.29
C HIS A 188 -16.25 -11.71 -1.42
N PRO A 189 -16.50 -12.97 -1.83
CA PRO A 189 -15.87 -14.19 -1.33
C PRO A 189 -14.41 -14.33 -1.76
N PHE A 190 -13.55 -14.68 -0.82
CA PHE A 190 -12.14 -14.99 -1.01
C PHE A 190 -11.94 -16.50 -0.99
N THR A 191 -11.44 -17.03 -2.11
CA THR A 191 -11.12 -18.45 -2.27
C THR A 191 -9.61 -18.65 -2.39
N ALA A 192 -9.05 -19.51 -1.54
CA ALA A 192 -7.70 -20.03 -1.72
C ALA A 192 -7.75 -21.45 -2.29
N VAL A 193 -6.92 -21.71 -3.31
CA VAL A 193 -6.75 -23.01 -3.96
C VAL A 193 -5.33 -23.49 -3.72
N LEU A 194 -5.19 -24.55 -2.93
CA LEU A 194 -3.90 -25.12 -2.57
C LEU A 194 -3.77 -26.54 -3.12
N GLY A 195 -2.75 -26.74 -3.95
CA GLY A 195 -2.44 -28.02 -4.59
C GLY A 195 -0.98 -28.41 -4.41
N GLY A 196 -0.50 -29.28 -5.30
CA GLY A 196 0.85 -29.83 -5.26
C GLY A 196 0.93 -31.15 -4.50
N SER A 197 2.14 -31.60 -4.20
CA SER A 197 2.40 -32.97 -3.72
C SER A 197 2.57 -33.11 -2.21
N LYS A 198 2.97 -32.06 -1.48
CA LYS A 198 3.39 -32.17 -0.07
C LYS A 198 2.71 -31.15 0.84
N VAL A 199 2.03 -31.65 1.87
CA VAL A 199 1.46 -30.90 3.00
C VAL A 199 2.53 -30.13 3.74
N SER A 200 3.69 -30.75 4.00
CA SER A 200 4.82 -30.16 4.73
C SER A 200 5.26 -28.80 4.17
N THR A 201 5.09 -28.60 2.86
CA THR A 201 5.44 -27.35 2.18
C THR A 201 4.36 -26.26 2.22
N LYS A 202 3.15 -26.58 2.70
CA LYS A 202 1.98 -25.69 2.70
C LYS A 202 1.42 -25.35 4.08
N ILE A 203 1.96 -25.95 5.15
CA ILE A 203 1.49 -25.78 6.54
C ILE A 203 1.24 -24.31 6.87
N HIS A 204 2.29 -23.50 6.80
CA HIS A 204 2.21 -22.09 7.22
C HIS A 204 1.30 -21.25 6.33
N ILE A 205 1.20 -21.59 5.04
CA ILE A 205 0.28 -20.92 4.12
C ILE A 205 -1.17 -21.23 4.51
N ILE A 206 -1.48 -22.50 4.79
CA ILE A 206 -2.81 -22.91 5.27
C ILE A 206 -3.13 -22.18 6.58
N GLU A 207 -2.20 -22.19 7.54
CA GLU A 207 -2.38 -21.52 8.84
C GLU A 207 -2.62 -20.02 8.72
N SER A 208 -1.88 -19.33 7.83
CA SER A 208 -2.04 -17.88 7.59
C SER A 208 -3.35 -17.53 6.89
N LEU A 209 -3.86 -18.42 6.03
CA LEU A 209 -5.04 -18.16 5.21
C LEU A 209 -6.36 -18.58 5.86
N ILE A 210 -6.36 -19.59 6.73
CA ILE A 210 -7.59 -20.16 7.31
C ILE A 210 -8.40 -19.18 8.17
N GLU A 211 -7.80 -18.05 8.56
CA GLU A 211 -8.48 -16.98 9.30
C GLU A 211 -8.95 -15.84 8.38
N LYS A 212 -8.65 -15.91 7.08
CA LYS A 212 -8.86 -14.84 6.10
C LYS A 212 -9.77 -15.22 4.94
N VAL A 213 -9.80 -16.50 4.55
CA VAL A 213 -10.55 -16.99 3.38
C VAL A 213 -11.98 -17.38 3.75
N ASP A 214 -12.92 -17.23 2.81
CA ASP A 214 -14.26 -17.80 2.95
C ASP A 214 -14.27 -19.27 2.51
N ASN A 215 -13.50 -19.57 1.47
CA ASN A 215 -13.41 -20.89 0.86
C ASN A 215 -11.94 -21.32 0.80
N LEU A 216 -11.66 -22.54 1.25
CA LEU A 216 -10.35 -23.17 1.13
C LEU A 216 -10.50 -24.47 0.33
N ILE A 217 -9.93 -24.51 -0.88
CA ILE A 217 -9.86 -25.71 -1.71
C ILE A 217 -8.49 -26.35 -1.49
N ILE A 218 -8.46 -27.60 -1.05
CA ILE A 218 -7.23 -28.41 -0.94
C ILE A 218 -7.35 -29.59 -1.88
N ALA A 219 -6.41 -29.72 -2.82
CA ALA A 219 -6.40 -30.79 -3.82
C ALA A 219 -4.95 -31.21 -4.18
N GLY A 220 -4.76 -31.95 -5.27
CA GLY A 220 -3.46 -32.55 -5.59
C GLY A 220 -3.07 -33.67 -4.63
N GLY A 221 -1.77 -33.99 -4.56
CA GLY A 221 -1.22 -34.98 -3.64
C GLY A 221 -1.52 -34.70 -2.17
N ILE A 222 -1.60 -33.41 -1.80
CA ILE A 222 -1.98 -32.97 -0.45
C ILE A 222 -3.39 -33.45 -0.09
N GLY A 223 -4.31 -33.48 -1.06
CA GLY A 223 -5.69 -33.94 -0.86
C GLY A 223 -5.80 -35.36 -0.33
N PHE A 224 -4.90 -36.27 -0.72
CA PHE A 224 -4.92 -37.65 -0.23
C PHE A 224 -4.47 -37.77 1.23
N THR A 225 -3.62 -36.87 1.72
CA THR A 225 -3.28 -36.83 3.16
C THR A 225 -4.52 -36.43 3.99
N PHE A 226 -5.34 -35.51 3.49
CA PHE A 226 -6.61 -35.17 4.13
C PHE A 226 -7.63 -36.32 4.04
N ALA A 227 -7.76 -36.97 2.88
CA ALA A 227 -8.63 -38.14 2.71
C ALA A 227 -8.25 -39.29 3.68
N LYS A 228 -6.94 -39.57 3.79
CA LYS A 228 -6.42 -40.56 4.75
C LYS A 228 -6.68 -40.16 6.20
N ALA A 229 -6.49 -38.88 6.54
CA ALA A 229 -6.75 -38.36 7.89
C ALA A 229 -8.22 -38.51 8.31
N MET A 230 -9.14 -38.45 7.34
CA MET A 230 -10.59 -38.70 7.48
C MET A 230 -10.98 -40.18 7.45
N GLY A 231 -10.01 -41.10 7.33
CA GLY A 231 -10.24 -42.55 7.34
C GLY A 231 -10.43 -43.21 5.98
N GLY A 232 -10.14 -42.52 4.88
CA GLY A 232 -10.26 -43.06 3.52
C GLY A 232 -9.18 -44.07 3.16
N ASN A 233 -9.50 -45.00 2.26
CA ASN A 233 -8.51 -45.81 1.56
C ASN A 233 -7.99 -45.05 0.35
N ILE A 234 -6.68 -44.80 0.30
CA ILE A 234 -6.04 -44.00 -0.74
C ILE A 234 -5.15 -44.83 -1.69
N GLY A 235 -5.16 -46.16 -1.56
CA GLY A 235 -4.29 -47.06 -2.33
C GLY A 235 -2.81 -46.66 -2.21
N ASN A 236 -2.13 -46.55 -3.35
CA ASN A 236 -0.73 -46.12 -3.48
C ASN A 236 -0.56 -44.60 -3.65
N SER A 237 -1.59 -43.81 -3.39
CA SER A 237 -1.54 -42.35 -3.54
C SER A 237 -0.56 -41.71 -2.55
N LEU A 238 -0.07 -40.52 -2.89
CA LEU A 238 0.93 -39.81 -2.08
C LEU A 238 0.33 -39.35 -0.74
N VAL A 239 0.98 -39.74 0.37
CA VAL A 239 0.59 -39.33 1.73
C VAL A 239 1.81 -38.99 2.56
N GLU A 240 1.70 -37.96 3.40
CA GLU A 240 2.69 -37.69 4.45
C GLU A 240 2.10 -38.06 5.82
N GLU A 241 2.41 -39.27 6.28
CA GLU A 241 1.87 -39.87 7.52
C GLU A 241 2.09 -38.99 8.76
N ASP A 242 3.24 -38.31 8.86
CA ASP A 242 3.58 -37.41 9.97
C ASP A 242 2.66 -36.17 10.07
N PHE A 243 1.84 -35.88 9.04
CA PHE A 243 0.98 -34.70 8.97
C PHE A 243 -0.52 -35.03 8.99
N LEU A 244 -0.92 -36.27 9.30
CA LEU A 244 -2.33 -36.61 9.44
C LEU A 244 -3.03 -35.84 10.57
N ASP A 245 -2.36 -35.67 11.72
CA ASP A 245 -2.92 -34.90 12.83
C ASP A 245 -3.06 -33.42 12.49
N PHE A 246 -2.09 -32.87 11.73
CA PHE A 246 -2.20 -31.52 11.19
C PHE A 246 -3.41 -31.39 10.25
N ALA A 247 -3.62 -32.34 9.35
CA ALA A 247 -4.78 -32.33 8.44
C ALA A 247 -6.11 -32.33 9.22
N ARG A 248 -6.24 -33.16 10.28
CA ARG A 248 -7.41 -33.14 11.18
C ARG A 248 -7.59 -31.80 11.86
N HIS A 249 -6.50 -31.24 12.39
CA HIS A 249 -6.51 -29.92 13.02
C HIS A 249 -6.99 -28.82 12.07
N ILE A 250 -6.58 -28.86 10.80
CA ILE A 250 -7.03 -27.90 9.79
C ILE A 250 -8.53 -28.04 9.48
N ILE A 251 -9.07 -29.26 9.44
CA ILE A 251 -10.50 -29.49 9.26
C ILE A 251 -11.28 -28.84 10.42
N GLU A 252 -10.89 -29.11 11.66
CA GLU A 252 -11.51 -28.52 12.85
C GLU A 252 -11.37 -26.99 12.88
N LYS A 253 -10.18 -26.47 12.54
CA LYS A 253 -9.91 -25.03 12.51
C LYS A 253 -10.75 -24.33 11.43
N ALA A 254 -10.98 -24.97 10.28
CA ALA A 254 -11.86 -24.43 9.25
C ALA A 254 -13.30 -24.29 9.75
N GLU A 255 -13.84 -25.32 10.41
CA GLU A 255 -15.18 -25.27 11.01
C GLU A 255 -15.29 -24.15 12.06
N LYS A 256 -14.30 -24.07 12.97
CA LYS A 256 -14.26 -23.04 14.02
C LYS A 256 -14.24 -21.62 13.44
N ASN A 257 -13.51 -21.41 12.35
CA ASN A 257 -13.39 -20.11 11.68
C ASN A 257 -14.50 -19.85 10.65
N LYS A 258 -15.49 -20.76 10.53
CA LYS A 258 -16.58 -20.70 9.54
C LYS A 258 -16.06 -20.65 8.08
N VAL A 259 -14.89 -21.22 7.86
CA VAL A 259 -14.31 -21.40 6.52
C VAL A 259 -14.90 -22.65 5.89
N LYS A 260 -15.34 -22.52 4.64
CA LYS A 260 -15.81 -23.66 3.85
C LYS A 260 -14.59 -24.39 3.27
N LEU A 261 -14.21 -25.49 3.90
CA LEU A 261 -13.17 -26.38 3.39
C LEU A 261 -13.75 -27.31 2.31
N PHE A 262 -13.09 -27.34 1.15
CA PHE A 262 -13.47 -28.12 -0.01
C PHE A 262 -12.34 -29.10 -0.36
N LEU A 263 -12.61 -30.38 -0.14
CA LEU A 263 -11.76 -31.50 -0.55
C LEU A 263 -12.36 -32.17 -1.80
N PRO A 264 -11.55 -32.87 -2.62
CA PRO A 264 -12.07 -33.62 -3.74
C PRO A 264 -12.99 -34.74 -3.23
N THR A 265 -13.95 -35.15 -4.05
CA THR A 265 -14.86 -36.28 -3.77
C THR A 265 -14.61 -37.45 -4.72
N ASP A 266 -13.95 -37.20 -5.84
CA ASP A 266 -13.62 -38.20 -6.86
C ASP A 266 -12.24 -37.89 -7.44
N CYS A 267 -11.55 -38.91 -7.93
CA CYS A 267 -10.22 -38.80 -8.50
C CYS A 267 -10.06 -39.66 -9.76
N ILE A 268 -9.11 -39.25 -10.61
CA ILE A 268 -8.58 -40.05 -11.71
C ILE A 268 -7.40 -40.83 -11.15
N VAL A 269 -7.47 -42.16 -11.26
CA VAL A 269 -6.46 -43.06 -10.73
C VAL A 269 -5.74 -43.80 -11.83
N ALA A 270 -4.50 -44.20 -11.57
CA ALA A 270 -3.73 -45.08 -12.43
C ALA A 270 -2.99 -46.17 -11.64
N ASP A 271 -2.68 -47.28 -12.27
CA ASP A 271 -1.89 -48.37 -11.68
C ASP A 271 -0.37 -48.10 -11.68
N GLU A 272 0.10 -47.15 -12.50
CA GLU A 272 1.48 -46.67 -12.51
C GLU A 272 1.58 -45.14 -12.67
N PHE A 273 2.68 -44.55 -12.19
CA PHE A 273 2.99 -43.12 -12.40
C PHE A 273 3.53 -42.86 -13.82
N LYS A 274 2.69 -43.09 -14.85
CA LYS A 274 3.01 -42.90 -16.26
C LYS A 274 1.79 -42.43 -17.04
N ASN A 275 2.02 -41.65 -18.09
CA ASN A 275 0.94 -41.06 -18.89
C ASN A 275 0.08 -42.11 -19.65
N ASP A 276 0.64 -43.28 -19.93
CA ASP A 276 0.04 -44.40 -20.68
C ASP A 276 -0.35 -45.59 -19.80
N ALA A 277 -0.39 -45.40 -18.47
CA ALA A 277 -0.87 -46.40 -17.51
C ALA A 277 -2.36 -46.74 -17.71
N ASN A 278 -2.85 -47.80 -17.06
CA ASN A 278 -4.30 -48.06 -17.03
C ASN A 278 -4.96 -46.98 -16.17
N ILE A 279 -6.08 -46.42 -16.64
CA ILE A 279 -6.77 -45.31 -15.99
C ILE A 279 -8.17 -45.73 -15.58
N ASP A 280 -8.58 -45.35 -14.37
CA ASP A 280 -9.94 -45.52 -13.88
C ASP A 280 -10.38 -44.28 -13.07
N HIS A 281 -11.63 -44.26 -12.65
CA HIS A 281 -12.25 -43.20 -11.87
C HIS A 281 -12.92 -43.79 -10.63
N CYS A 282 -12.61 -43.25 -9.45
CA CYS A 282 -13.21 -43.70 -8.21
C CYS A 282 -13.46 -42.56 -7.23
N ASP A 283 -14.17 -42.88 -6.14
CA ASP A 283 -14.27 -42.00 -4.98
C ASP A 283 -12.89 -41.85 -4.33
N ILE A 284 -12.53 -40.63 -3.90
CA ILE A 284 -11.23 -40.38 -3.28
C ILE A 284 -11.03 -41.17 -1.97
N MET A 285 -12.12 -41.59 -1.33
CA MET A 285 -12.10 -42.35 -0.08
C MET A 285 -11.99 -43.87 -0.30
N GLU A 286 -12.08 -44.34 -1.54
CA GLU A 286 -12.15 -45.78 -1.90
C GLU A 286 -11.19 -46.14 -3.04
N ILE A 287 -9.99 -45.56 -3.06
CA ILE A 287 -8.98 -45.86 -4.09
C ILE A 287 -8.51 -47.32 -3.92
N PRO A 288 -8.59 -48.17 -4.97
CA PRO A 288 -8.17 -49.57 -4.88
C PRO A 288 -6.68 -49.74 -4.60
N ASP A 289 -6.32 -50.83 -3.91
CA ASP A 289 -4.93 -51.21 -3.71
C ASP A 289 -4.21 -51.40 -5.05
N GLY A 290 -2.97 -50.93 -5.15
CA GLY A 290 -2.21 -50.91 -6.40
C GLY A 290 -2.42 -49.65 -7.25
N TRP A 291 -3.52 -48.92 -7.05
CA TRP A 291 -3.84 -47.70 -7.80
C TRP A 291 -3.45 -46.44 -7.02
N MET A 292 -3.15 -45.34 -7.74
CA MET A 292 -2.83 -44.03 -7.16
C MET A 292 -3.59 -42.92 -7.87
N GLY A 293 -4.07 -41.94 -7.10
CA GLY A 293 -4.73 -40.75 -7.62
C GLY A 293 -3.73 -39.76 -8.19
N LEU A 294 -3.96 -39.33 -9.43
CA LEU A 294 -3.06 -38.45 -10.19
C LEU A 294 -3.73 -37.15 -10.67
N ASP A 295 -5.06 -37.06 -10.64
CA ASP A 295 -5.82 -35.84 -10.90
C ASP A 295 -7.18 -35.91 -10.19
N ILE A 296 -7.88 -34.78 -10.07
CA ILE A 296 -9.25 -34.76 -9.55
C ILE A 296 -10.25 -35.25 -10.61
N GLY A 297 -11.30 -35.92 -10.14
CA GLY A 297 -12.39 -36.36 -11.01
C GLY A 297 -13.31 -35.21 -11.43
N ILE A 298 -14.21 -35.50 -12.38
CA ILE A 298 -15.07 -34.49 -13.00
C ILE A 298 -16.05 -33.84 -12.02
N LYS A 299 -16.50 -34.57 -10.98
CA LYS A 299 -17.43 -34.01 -9.99
C LYS A 299 -16.72 -32.95 -9.15
N SER A 300 -15.53 -33.26 -8.67
CA SER A 300 -14.66 -32.33 -7.92
C SER A 300 -14.29 -31.13 -8.78
N ALA A 301 -13.89 -31.37 -10.04
CA ALA A 301 -13.48 -30.32 -10.96
C ALA A 301 -14.62 -29.32 -11.24
N ASN A 302 -15.85 -29.79 -11.43
CA ASN A 302 -17.01 -28.91 -11.60
C ASN A 302 -17.38 -28.16 -10.32
N ARG A 303 -17.38 -28.84 -9.17
CA ARG A 303 -17.65 -28.20 -7.87
C ARG A 303 -16.66 -27.08 -7.57
N PHE A 304 -15.37 -27.33 -7.77
CA PHE A 304 -14.33 -26.33 -7.56
C PHE A 304 -14.42 -25.18 -8.55
N ALA A 305 -14.71 -25.47 -9.82
CA ALA A 305 -14.94 -24.47 -10.85
C ALA A 305 -16.05 -23.49 -10.44
N ASP A 306 -17.19 -23.99 -9.96
CA ASP A 306 -18.32 -23.15 -9.54
C ASP A 306 -17.95 -22.24 -8.36
N ILE A 307 -17.19 -22.73 -7.38
CA ILE A 307 -16.74 -21.94 -6.23
C ILE A 307 -15.80 -20.82 -6.70
N ILE A 308 -14.82 -21.16 -7.54
CA ILE A 308 -13.83 -20.22 -8.06
C ILE A 308 -14.51 -19.15 -8.91
N GLU A 309 -15.40 -19.53 -9.82
CA GLU A 309 -16.09 -18.59 -10.71
C GLU A 309 -17.03 -17.61 -10.01
N ASN A 310 -17.44 -17.91 -8.76
CA ASN A 310 -18.25 -17.03 -7.91
C ASN A 310 -17.43 -16.22 -6.90
N SER A 311 -16.09 -16.35 -6.93
CA SER A 311 -15.20 -15.62 -6.02
C SER A 311 -14.93 -14.20 -6.51
N LYS A 312 -14.65 -13.29 -5.59
CA LYS A 312 -14.19 -11.92 -5.89
C LYS A 312 -12.68 -11.76 -5.71
N LYS A 313 -12.08 -12.65 -4.92
CA LYS A 313 -10.64 -12.69 -4.67
C LYS A 313 -10.19 -14.15 -4.71
N ILE A 314 -9.09 -14.44 -5.41
CA ILE A 314 -8.59 -15.80 -5.63
C ILE A 314 -7.08 -15.83 -5.41
N LEU A 315 -6.62 -16.79 -4.61
CA LEU A 315 -5.20 -17.16 -4.49
C LEU A 315 -5.04 -18.61 -4.94
N TRP A 316 -4.18 -18.88 -5.92
CA TRP A 316 -3.90 -20.26 -6.35
C TRP A 316 -2.41 -20.59 -6.23
N ASN A 317 -2.11 -21.68 -5.52
CA ASN A 317 -0.76 -22.17 -5.28
C ASN A 317 -0.68 -23.72 -5.32
N GLY A 318 -0.07 -24.25 -6.36
CA GLY A 318 0.12 -25.68 -6.62
C GLY A 318 -0.90 -26.28 -7.61
N PRO A 319 -0.48 -27.14 -8.56
CA PRO A 319 -1.37 -27.79 -9.50
C PRO A 319 -2.26 -28.83 -8.81
N ILE A 320 -3.30 -29.26 -9.51
CA ILE A 320 -4.40 -30.07 -8.95
C ILE A 320 -4.27 -31.55 -9.34
N GLY A 321 -3.62 -31.80 -10.46
CA GLY A 321 -3.15 -33.11 -10.92
C GLY A 321 -1.73 -33.04 -11.48
N VAL A 322 -1.21 -34.17 -11.94
CA VAL A 322 0.10 -34.31 -12.60
C VAL A 322 0.03 -33.74 -14.02
N PHE A 323 -0.12 -32.42 -14.11
CA PHE A 323 -0.45 -31.70 -15.34
C PHE A 323 0.59 -31.83 -16.45
N GLU A 324 1.81 -32.26 -16.11
CA GLU A 324 2.88 -32.61 -17.04
C GLU A 324 2.45 -33.76 -17.96
N MET A 325 1.65 -34.70 -17.44
CA MET A 325 1.09 -35.84 -18.16
C MET A 325 -0.29 -35.47 -18.73
N PRO A 326 -0.49 -35.45 -20.06
CA PRO A 326 -1.79 -35.14 -20.68
C PRO A 326 -2.99 -35.86 -20.05
N SER A 327 -2.85 -37.15 -19.72
CA SER A 327 -3.90 -37.99 -19.14
C SER A 327 -4.37 -37.53 -17.75
N PHE A 328 -3.56 -36.77 -17.02
CA PHE A 328 -3.81 -36.32 -15.64
C PHE A 328 -3.76 -34.79 -15.51
N SER A 329 -4.12 -34.10 -16.59
CA SER A 329 -3.98 -32.65 -16.71
C SER A 329 -5.32 -31.88 -16.73
N MET A 330 -6.44 -32.60 -16.79
CA MET A 330 -7.76 -32.00 -17.03
C MET A 330 -8.30 -31.25 -15.81
N GLY A 331 -8.06 -31.72 -14.59
CA GLY A 331 -8.42 -31.03 -13.36
C GLY A 331 -7.67 -29.71 -13.22
N THR A 332 -6.35 -29.72 -13.42
CA THR A 332 -5.54 -28.49 -13.43
C THR A 332 -6.00 -27.51 -14.51
N LEU A 333 -6.27 -27.98 -15.74
CA LEU A 333 -6.81 -27.16 -16.82
C LEU A 333 -8.16 -26.53 -16.43
N LYS A 334 -9.09 -27.32 -15.88
CA LYS A 334 -10.41 -26.83 -15.47
C LYS A 334 -10.29 -25.70 -14.44
N ILE A 335 -9.44 -25.88 -13.44
CA ILE A 335 -9.19 -24.87 -12.40
C ILE A 335 -8.56 -23.61 -13.01
N ALA A 336 -7.55 -23.75 -13.86
CA ALA A 336 -6.94 -22.61 -14.56
C ALA A 336 -7.97 -21.82 -15.39
N MET A 337 -8.85 -22.52 -16.12
CA MET A 337 -9.94 -21.89 -16.89
C MET A 337 -10.94 -21.17 -15.99
N SER A 338 -11.31 -21.75 -14.85
CA SER A 338 -12.26 -21.13 -13.92
C SER A 338 -11.68 -19.89 -13.24
N VAL A 339 -10.39 -19.91 -12.88
CA VAL A 339 -9.71 -18.71 -12.38
C VAL A 339 -9.73 -17.61 -13.45
N ALA A 340 -9.33 -17.93 -14.68
CA ALA A 340 -9.35 -16.98 -15.79
C ALA A 340 -10.74 -16.38 -16.04
N ARG A 341 -11.80 -17.19 -15.99
CA ARG A 341 -13.19 -16.71 -16.14
C ARG A 341 -13.65 -15.84 -14.97
N ALA A 342 -13.26 -16.18 -13.74
CA ALA A 342 -13.56 -15.35 -12.58
C ALA A 342 -12.90 -13.97 -12.72
N THR A 343 -11.66 -13.94 -13.20
CA THR A 343 -10.93 -12.71 -13.48
C THR A 343 -11.58 -11.89 -14.59
N ASP A 344 -12.01 -12.52 -15.68
CA ASP A 344 -12.79 -11.86 -16.75
C ASP A 344 -14.12 -11.26 -16.19
N LYS A 345 -14.70 -11.84 -15.13
CA LYS A 345 -15.88 -11.32 -14.40
C LYS A 345 -15.55 -10.23 -13.35
N GLY A 346 -14.29 -9.82 -13.25
CA GLY A 346 -13.82 -8.77 -12.33
C GLY A 346 -13.31 -9.27 -10.98
N ALA A 347 -13.06 -10.57 -10.80
CA ALA A 347 -12.35 -11.07 -9.62
C ALA A 347 -10.86 -10.71 -9.70
N PHE A 348 -10.23 -10.49 -8.54
CA PHE A 348 -8.77 -10.39 -8.48
C PHE A 348 -8.15 -11.77 -8.26
N SER A 349 -7.30 -12.24 -9.17
CA SER A 349 -6.62 -13.54 -9.08
C SER A 349 -5.10 -13.38 -8.96
N LEU A 350 -4.52 -13.95 -7.91
CA LEU A 350 -3.07 -14.09 -7.75
C LEU A 350 -2.67 -15.56 -7.88
N ILE A 351 -1.73 -15.84 -8.79
CA ILE A 351 -1.13 -17.17 -8.95
C ILE A 351 0.32 -17.13 -8.48
N GLY A 352 0.68 -18.11 -7.66
CA GLY A 352 2.01 -18.29 -7.13
C GLY A 352 2.50 -19.74 -7.22
N GLY A 353 3.82 -19.92 -7.24
CA GLY A 353 4.47 -21.24 -7.27
C GLY A 353 4.77 -21.69 -8.70
N GLY A 354 6.00 -22.19 -8.91
CA GLY A 354 6.52 -22.49 -10.26
C GLY A 354 5.61 -23.40 -11.09
N ASP A 355 5.06 -24.45 -10.48
CA ASP A 355 4.23 -25.42 -11.17
C ASP A 355 2.86 -24.86 -11.58
N SER A 356 2.23 -24.02 -10.76
CA SER A 356 0.97 -23.34 -11.14
C SER A 356 1.19 -22.36 -12.29
N ILE A 357 2.34 -21.68 -12.31
CA ILE A 357 2.72 -20.75 -13.38
C ILE A 357 2.97 -21.54 -14.67
N ALA A 358 3.72 -22.64 -14.58
CA ALA A 358 3.94 -23.54 -15.70
C ALA A 358 2.62 -24.09 -16.27
N ALA A 359 1.66 -24.43 -15.40
CA ALA A 359 0.34 -24.88 -15.82
C ALA A 359 -0.42 -23.79 -16.61
N VAL A 360 -0.54 -22.55 -16.09
CA VAL A 360 -1.25 -21.49 -16.84
C VAL A 360 -0.56 -21.10 -18.14
N ASN A 361 0.77 -21.16 -18.18
CA ASN A 361 1.54 -20.92 -19.41
C ASN A 361 1.30 -22.03 -20.43
N LYS A 362 1.32 -23.30 -20.02
CA LYS A 362 1.03 -24.45 -20.88
C LYS A 362 -0.33 -24.31 -21.58
N TYR A 363 -1.33 -23.76 -20.89
CA TYR A 363 -2.66 -23.55 -21.44
C TYR A 363 -2.88 -22.16 -22.05
N SER A 364 -1.83 -21.33 -22.16
CA SER A 364 -1.89 -19.97 -22.70
C SER A 364 -2.89 -19.06 -21.98
N LEU A 365 -3.11 -19.27 -20.67
CA LEU A 365 -4.06 -18.53 -19.85
C LEU A 365 -3.42 -17.40 -19.03
N ALA A 366 -2.09 -17.26 -19.06
CA ALA A 366 -1.37 -16.28 -18.24
C ALA A 366 -1.89 -14.84 -18.41
N HIS A 367 -2.24 -14.45 -19.63
CA HIS A 367 -2.77 -13.12 -19.96
C HIS A 367 -4.18 -12.84 -19.38
N LYS A 368 -4.86 -13.85 -18.85
CA LYS A 368 -6.19 -13.73 -18.21
C LYS A 368 -6.13 -13.70 -16.68
N ILE A 369 -4.93 -13.69 -16.10
CA ILE A 369 -4.73 -13.70 -14.66
C ILE A 369 -4.35 -12.30 -14.21
N SER A 370 -4.98 -11.80 -13.13
CA SER A 370 -4.70 -10.44 -12.64
C SER A 370 -3.23 -10.25 -12.25
N TYR A 371 -2.62 -11.25 -11.61
CA TYR A 371 -1.22 -11.21 -11.25
C TYR A 371 -0.58 -12.60 -11.15
N ILE A 372 0.61 -12.74 -11.73
CA ILE A 372 1.45 -13.94 -11.68
C ILE A 372 2.78 -13.58 -11.03
N SER A 373 3.07 -14.17 -9.87
CA SER A 373 4.31 -13.92 -9.15
C SER A 373 5.34 -15.02 -9.45
N THR A 374 6.46 -14.65 -10.09
CA THR A 374 7.55 -15.58 -10.42
C THR A 374 8.48 -15.86 -9.23
N ALA A 375 8.25 -15.18 -8.12
CA ALA A 375 9.09 -15.18 -6.93
C ALA A 375 8.66 -16.24 -5.91
N GLY A 376 8.58 -17.51 -6.33
CA GLY A 376 7.99 -18.61 -5.56
C GLY A 376 8.29 -18.59 -4.05
N GLY A 377 9.56 -18.72 -3.65
CA GLY A 377 9.92 -18.75 -2.22
C GLY A 377 9.60 -17.45 -1.46
N ALA A 378 9.88 -16.29 -2.05
CA ALA A 378 9.64 -15.01 -1.40
C ALA A 378 8.14 -14.71 -1.24
N LEU A 379 7.35 -15.01 -2.28
CA LEU A 379 5.90 -14.91 -2.25
C LEU A 379 5.32 -15.75 -1.12
N LEU A 380 5.76 -17.00 -0.98
CA LEU A 380 5.23 -17.90 0.03
C LEU A 380 5.55 -17.40 1.44
N GLU A 381 6.80 -17.04 1.72
CA GLU A 381 7.16 -16.48 3.03
C GLU A 381 6.40 -15.17 3.33
N TYR A 382 6.15 -14.33 2.32
CA TYR A 382 5.34 -13.13 2.49
C TYR A 382 3.87 -13.45 2.81
N LEU A 383 3.28 -14.43 2.12
CA LEU A 383 1.91 -14.91 2.37
C LEU A 383 1.76 -15.54 3.76
N GLU A 384 2.83 -16.15 4.28
CA GLU A 384 2.93 -16.64 5.66
C GLU A 384 2.97 -15.50 6.70
N GLY A 385 3.06 -14.24 6.26
CA GLY A 385 3.18 -13.07 7.13
C GLY A 385 4.60 -12.85 7.65
N LYS A 386 5.60 -13.53 7.11
CA LYS A 386 7.01 -13.30 7.47
C LYS A 386 7.48 -11.97 6.92
N GLU A 387 8.28 -11.29 7.72
CA GLU A 387 8.93 -10.06 7.28
C GLU A 387 10.16 -10.41 6.44
N LEU A 388 10.13 -10.13 5.13
CA LEU A 388 11.24 -10.47 4.23
C LEU A 388 12.46 -9.58 4.53
N PRO A 389 13.67 -10.15 4.78
CA PRO A 389 14.83 -9.40 5.22
C PRO A 389 15.16 -8.18 4.35
N SER A 390 15.19 -8.32 3.02
CA SER A 390 15.56 -7.19 2.16
C SER A 390 14.48 -6.10 2.13
N ILE A 391 13.20 -6.48 2.24
CA ILE A 391 12.10 -5.53 2.26
C ILE A 391 12.14 -4.74 3.56
N LYS A 392 12.30 -5.45 4.68
CA LYS A 392 12.53 -4.84 5.99
C LYS A 392 13.68 -3.84 5.93
N ALA A 393 14.86 -4.27 5.51
CA ALA A 393 16.06 -3.44 5.52
C ALA A 393 15.93 -2.16 4.67
N ILE A 394 15.10 -2.16 3.62
CA ILE A 394 14.80 -0.97 2.82
C ILE A 394 13.69 -0.14 3.47
N LYS A 395 12.62 -0.79 3.97
CA LYS A 395 11.52 -0.12 4.68
C LYS A 395 11.96 0.62 5.94
N GLN A 396 13.14 0.30 6.46
CA GLN A 396 13.66 0.87 7.69
C GLN A 396 14.51 2.15 7.49
N ASN A 397 14.61 2.70 6.27
CA ASN A 397 15.70 3.62 5.92
C ASN A 397 15.50 5.13 6.10
N LEU A 398 14.50 5.64 6.83
CA LEU A 398 14.44 7.07 7.25
C LEU A 398 13.52 7.36 8.47
N THR A 399 13.17 6.34 9.26
CA THR A 399 12.02 6.39 10.17
C THR A 399 12.41 5.98 11.59
N ILE A 400 11.44 5.93 12.51
CA ILE A 400 11.52 5.22 13.81
C ILE A 400 12.17 3.83 13.71
N ASP A 401 12.24 3.24 12.52
CA ASP A 401 12.83 1.94 12.26
C ASP A 401 14.33 1.81 12.54
N ARG A 402 15.10 2.90 12.51
CA ARG A 402 16.53 2.87 12.87
C ARG A 402 16.80 3.11 14.34
N TYR A 403 15.79 3.61 15.06
CA TYR A 403 15.95 3.95 16.46
C TYR A 403 15.73 2.69 17.31
N ASN A 404 16.65 2.42 18.23
CA ASN A 404 16.47 1.33 19.18
C ASN A 404 15.59 1.81 20.34
N PHE A 405 14.36 1.30 20.42
CA PHE A 405 13.45 1.64 21.50
C PHE A 405 13.60 0.78 22.76
N GLU A 406 14.51 -0.19 22.79
CA GLU A 406 14.68 -1.08 23.94
C GLU A 406 14.94 -0.29 25.23
N GLY A 407 14.02 -0.43 26.20
CA GLY A 407 14.09 0.26 27.49
C GLY A 407 13.75 1.76 27.47
N LYS A 408 13.39 2.32 26.31
CA LYS A 408 13.07 3.76 26.16
C LYS A 408 11.61 4.06 26.50
N LYS A 409 11.38 5.21 27.12
CA LYS A 409 10.05 5.84 27.29
C LYS A 409 9.83 6.87 26.20
N VAL A 410 8.97 6.54 25.25
CA VAL A 410 8.76 7.36 24.06
C VAL A 410 7.56 8.28 24.26
N LEU A 411 7.79 9.59 24.24
CA LEU A 411 6.75 10.60 24.12
C LEU A 411 6.24 10.62 22.68
N MET A 412 5.05 10.08 22.45
CA MET A 412 4.46 10.00 21.12
C MET A 412 3.32 11.00 20.98
N ARG A 413 3.54 12.07 20.20
CA ARG A 413 2.50 13.05 19.87
C ARG A 413 1.58 12.49 18.80
N VAL A 414 0.29 12.34 19.11
CA VAL A 414 -0.74 11.76 18.24
C VAL A 414 -1.96 12.67 18.13
N ASP A 415 -2.70 12.55 17.03
CA ASP A 415 -3.96 13.27 16.82
C ASP A 415 -5.15 12.35 17.11
N PHE A 416 -5.51 12.14 18.38
CA PHE A 416 -6.72 11.40 18.78
C PHE A 416 -7.95 12.29 18.95
N ASN A 417 -7.98 13.44 18.25
CA ASN A 417 -9.18 14.26 18.20
C ASN A 417 -10.20 13.59 17.25
N VAL A 418 -10.88 12.57 17.77
CA VAL A 418 -11.93 11.77 17.12
C VAL A 418 -13.32 12.30 17.44
N PRO A 419 -14.30 12.14 16.54
CA PRO A 419 -15.68 12.47 16.85
C PRO A 419 -16.27 11.47 17.86
N LEU A 420 -17.02 12.00 18.83
CA LEU A 420 -17.77 11.23 19.81
C LEU A 420 -19.27 11.50 19.64
N ASP A 421 -20.10 10.49 19.91
CA ASP A 421 -21.55 10.66 19.97
C ASP A 421 -22.01 11.22 21.34
N GLU A 422 -23.33 11.29 21.54
CA GLU A 422 -23.95 11.80 22.78
C GLU A 422 -23.64 10.94 24.01
N ASN A 423 -23.25 9.67 23.80
CA ASN A 423 -22.86 8.72 24.85
C ASN A 423 -21.34 8.71 25.10
N ASN A 424 -20.58 9.60 24.44
CA ASN A 424 -19.12 9.62 24.41
C ASN A 424 -18.47 8.39 23.74
N GLU A 425 -19.20 7.68 22.88
CA GLU A 425 -18.66 6.59 22.07
C GLU A 425 -18.02 7.13 20.79
N ILE A 426 -16.93 6.49 20.35
CA ILE A 426 -16.20 6.89 19.15
C ILE A 426 -17.02 6.53 17.90
N THR A 427 -17.34 7.53 17.08
CA THR A 427 -18.08 7.31 15.82
C THR A 427 -17.15 7.14 14.60
N ASP A 428 -15.91 7.63 14.69
CA ASP A 428 -14.86 7.41 13.70
C ASP A 428 -13.49 7.26 14.39
N ALA A 429 -12.98 6.02 14.39
CA ALA A 429 -11.70 5.69 15.02
C ALA A 429 -10.49 5.83 14.08
N THR A 430 -10.66 6.33 12.85
CA THR A 430 -9.62 6.37 11.81
C THR A 430 -8.32 6.99 12.32
N ARG A 431 -8.40 8.11 13.04
CA ARG A 431 -7.20 8.81 13.56
C ARG A 431 -6.44 8.02 14.63
N ILE A 432 -7.15 7.20 15.41
CA ILE A 432 -6.50 6.30 16.37
C ILE A 432 -5.81 5.18 15.58
N ILE A 433 -6.56 4.49 14.72
CA ILE A 433 -6.10 3.32 13.96
C ILE A 433 -4.84 3.64 13.15
N THR A 434 -4.81 4.77 12.44
CA THR A 434 -3.67 5.16 11.59
C THR A 434 -2.42 5.51 12.39
N ALA A 435 -2.55 5.84 13.67
CA ALA A 435 -1.40 6.13 14.54
C ALA A 435 -0.81 4.88 15.21
N LEU A 436 -1.61 3.80 15.40
CA LEU A 436 -1.17 2.60 16.11
C LEU A 436 0.05 1.88 15.53
N PRO A 437 0.31 1.85 14.20
CA PRO A 437 1.49 1.19 13.66
C PRO A 437 2.80 1.68 14.29
N THR A 438 2.93 3.00 14.49
CA THR A 438 4.10 3.61 15.15
C THR A 438 4.23 3.15 16.59
N ALA A 439 3.13 3.14 17.35
CA ALA A 439 3.15 2.66 18.74
C ALA A 439 3.50 1.17 18.82
N ARG A 440 2.93 0.33 17.96
CA ARG A 440 3.20 -1.12 17.92
C ARG A 440 4.67 -1.42 17.64
N LYS A 441 5.31 -0.65 16.74
CA LYS A 441 6.76 -0.74 16.48
C LYS A 441 7.58 -0.49 17.75
N ILE A 442 7.31 0.60 18.45
CA ILE A 442 8.01 0.96 19.70
C ILE A 442 7.87 -0.15 20.75
N LEU A 443 6.64 -0.65 20.94
CA LEU A 443 6.36 -1.70 21.92
C LEU A 443 7.01 -3.04 21.55
N ALA A 444 7.04 -3.39 20.26
CA ALA A 444 7.64 -4.62 19.78
C ALA A 444 9.16 -4.69 20.01
N GLU A 445 9.83 -3.54 20.13
CA GLU A 445 11.26 -3.43 20.42
C GLU A 445 11.58 -3.25 21.90
N GLY A 446 10.59 -3.44 22.78
CA GLY A 446 10.80 -3.32 24.23
C GLY A 446 10.83 -1.87 24.72
N GLY A 447 10.34 -0.92 23.92
CA GLY A 447 10.04 0.44 24.38
C GLY A 447 8.68 0.53 25.08
N SER A 448 8.42 1.68 25.67
CA SER A 448 7.10 2.04 26.22
C SER A 448 6.63 3.36 25.60
N VAL A 449 5.32 3.56 25.52
CA VAL A 449 4.73 4.71 24.80
C VAL A 449 3.93 5.59 25.76
N ILE A 450 4.22 6.88 25.78
CA ILE A 450 3.44 7.90 26.49
C ILE A 450 2.75 8.75 25.43
N PHE A 451 1.44 8.59 25.30
CA PHE A 451 0.63 9.31 24.32
C PHE A 451 0.37 10.74 24.78
N LEU A 452 0.80 11.68 23.95
CA LEU A 452 0.49 13.10 24.06
C LEU A 452 -0.61 13.41 23.04
N THR A 453 -1.83 13.72 23.45
CA THR A 453 -2.93 14.00 22.50
C THR A 453 -3.84 15.15 22.93
N HIS A 454 -4.88 15.45 22.17
CA HIS A 454 -5.89 16.44 22.53
C HIS A 454 -7.26 15.99 22.02
N LEU A 455 -8.32 16.50 22.64
CA LEU A 455 -9.69 16.29 22.19
C LEU A 455 -10.46 17.62 22.23
N GLY A 456 -11.11 17.97 21.14
CA GLY A 456 -11.88 19.20 21.01
C GLY A 456 -11.07 20.48 21.24
N ARG A 457 -11.77 21.52 21.73
CA ARG A 457 -11.22 22.87 21.96
C ARG A 457 -11.68 23.41 23.32
N PRO A 458 -11.19 22.85 24.44
CA PRO A 458 -11.56 23.27 25.78
C PRO A 458 -11.00 24.64 26.22
N LYS A 459 -10.17 25.30 25.39
CA LYS A 459 -9.61 26.64 25.64
C LYS A 459 -8.90 26.79 27.00
N GLY A 460 -8.16 25.77 27.44
CA GLY A 460 -7.42 25.81 28.71
C GLY A 460 -8.27 25.60 29.96
N GLN A 461 -9.47 25.01 29.81
CA GLN A 461 -10.35 24.68 30.93
C GLN A 461 -10.60 23.17 30.98
N ARG A 462 -10.61 22.58 32.17
CA ARG A 462 -11.02 21.18 32.32
C ARG A 462 -12.52 21.04 32.09
N ASP A 463 -12.89 20.19 31.15
CA ASP A 463 -14.27 19.84 30.83
C ASP A 463 -14.34 18.34 30.56
N GLU A 464 -15.19 17.67 31.31
CA GLU A 464 -15.41 16.23 31.25
C GLU A 464 -15.75 15.75 29.84
N LYS A 465 -16.49 16.55 29.06
CA LYS A 465 -16.84 16.23 27.67
C LYS A 465 -15.60 16.03 26.78
N PHE A 466 -14.49 16.68 27.09
CA PHE A 466 -13.25 16.61 26.34
C PHE A 466 -12.17 15.78 27.03
N SER A 467 -12.51 15.01 28.07
CA SER A 467 -11.56 14.09 28.70
C SER A 467 -11.18 12.96 27.74
N LEU A 468 -9.90 12.57 27.75
CA LEU A 468 -9.39 11.44 27.00
C LEU A 468 -9.74 10.10 27.63
N LYS A 469 -10.37 10.08 28.81
CA LYS A 469 -10.89 8.85 29.41
C LYS A 469 -11.92 8.17 28.50
N HIS A 470 -12.66 8.95 27.71
CA HIS A 470 -13.68 8.43 26.77
C HIS A 470 -13.07 7.58 25.65
N ILE A 471 -11.82 7.84 25.26
CA ILE A 471 -11.12 7.05 24.24
C ILE A 471 -10.24 5.93 24.82
N HIS A 472 -10.04 5.92 26.15
CA HIS A 472 -9.13 4.98 26.81
C HIS A 472 -9.52 3.53 26.58
N SER A 473 -10.80 3.18 26.73
CA SER A 473 -11.28 1.81 26.53
C SER A 473 -10.97 1.28 25.12
N TYR A 474 -11.20 2.10 24.09
CA TYR A 474 -10.91 1.76 22.71
C TYR A 474 -9.41 1.59 22.48
N LEU A 475 -8.59 2.52 22.97
CA LEU A 475 -7.14 2.48 22.83
C LEU A 475 -6.55 1.26 23.56
N ASN A 476 -7.05 0.97 24.76
CA ASN A 476 -6.65 -0.17 25.56
C ASN A 476 -6.94 -1.49 24.85
N LYS A 477 -8.16 -1.64 24.29
CA LYS A 477 -8.51 -2.80 23.45
C LYS A 477 -7.62 -2.90 22.21
N SER A 478 -7.32 -1.78 21.57
CA SER A 478 -6.53 -1.72 20.33
C SER A 478 -5.04 -2.02 20.52
N LEU A 479 -4.56 -2.03 21.76
CA LEU A 479 -3.19 -2.34 22.16
C LEU A 479 -3.15 -3.47 23.20
N ASP A 480 -4.10 -4.40 23.12
CA ASP A 480 -4.12 -5.66 23.88
C ASP A 480 -4.06 -5.49 25.42
N GLY A 481 -4.75 -4.49 25.95
CA GLY A 481 -4.89 -4.26 27.40
C GLY A 481 -3.71 -3.54 28.06
N LYS A 482 -2.81 -2.94 27.27
CA LYS A 482 -1.53 -2.40 27.73
C LYS A 482 -1.53 -0.90 28.03
N VAL A 483 -2.69 -0.24 28.08
CA VAL A 483 -2.77 1.23 28.17
C VAL A 483 -3.24 1.65 29.55
N LYS A 484 -2.39 2.36 30.28
CA LYS A 484 -2.72 3.06 31.52
C LYS A 484 -3.26 4.45 31.19
N PHE A 485 -4.10 5.01 32.05
CA PHE A 485 -4.60 6.39 31.95
C PHE A 485 -4.27 7.16 33.22
N VAL A 486 -3.96 8.45 33.08
CA VAL A 486 -3.75 9.38 34.19
C VAL A 486 -4.55 10.66 33.93
N SER A 487 -5.12 11.21 35.00
CA SER A 487 -6.04 12.36 34.99
C SER A 487 -5.38 13.71 34.70
N ASP A 488 -4.05 13.76 34.59
CA ASP A 488 -3.29 14.95 34.23
C ASP A 488 -2.15 14.60 33.25
N CYS A 489 -1.62 15.61 32.55
CA CYS A 489 -0.49 15.44 31.65
C CYS A 489 0.82 15.99 32.22
N ILE A 490 0.78 16.68 33.35
CA ILE A 490 1.94 17.19 34.08
C ILE A 490 1.74 16.95 35.60
N GLY A 491 2.75 17.30 36.39
CA GLY A 491 2.70 17.18 37.85
C GLY A 491 3.01 15.78 38.37
N GLU A 492 2.86 15.60 39.68
CA GLU A 492 3.35 14.43 40.40
C GLU A 492 2.71 13.12 39.92
N GLU A 493 1.39 13.11 39.64
CA GLU A 493 0.70 11.91 39.14
C GLU A 493 1.25 11.45 37.78
N ALA A 494 1.47 12.38 36.84
CA ALA A 494 2.01 12.07 35.53
C ALA A 494 3.46 11.56 35.61
N ILE A 495 4.28 12.19 36.48
CA ILE A 495 5.67 11.79 36.71
C ILE A 495 5.73 10.39 37.31
N ILE A 496 4.91 10.08 38.31
CA ILE A 496 4.87 8.74 38.92
C ILE A 496 4.44 7.71 37.88
N ALA A 497 3.36 7.98 37.13
CA ALA A 497 2.84 7.08 36.11
C ALA A 497 3.87 6.78 35.01
N ALA A 498 4.59 7.81 34.53
CA ALA A 498 5.68 7.66 33.58
C ALA A 498 6.90 6.95 34.18
N THR A 499 7.19 7.15 35.46
CA THR A 499 8.33 6.51 36.14
C THR A 499 8.14 5.01 36.28
N VAL A 500 6.92 4.56 36.61
CA VAL A 500 6.60 3.13 36.81
C VAL A 500 6.17 2.40 35.54
N LEU A 501 6.19 3.08 34.39
CA LEU A 501 5.81 2.51 33.10
C LEU A 501 6.86 1.47 32.66
N LYS A 502 6.43 0.24 32.39
CA LYS A 502 7.32 -0.87 32.03
C LYS A 502 7.49 -0.97 30.50
N PRO A 503 8.61 -1.55 30.03
CA PRO A 503 8.75 -1.99 28.64
C PRO A 503 7.51 -2.73 28.12
N GLY A 504 7.02 -2.35 26.95
CA GLY A 504 5.83 -2.93 26.34
C GLY A 504 4.50 -2.39 26.87
N GLU A 505 4.49 -1.44 27.82
CA GLU A 505 3.27 -0.74 28.28
C GLU A 505 3.09 0.62 27.60
N CYS A 506 1.86 1.13 27.66
CA CYS A 506 1.48 2.47 27.22
C CYS A 506 0.86 3.29 28.36
N LEU A 507 1.01 4.60 28.27
CA LEU A 507 0.38 5.59 29.14
C LEU A 507 -0.34 6.64 28.28
N LEU A 508 -1.63 6.84 28.52
CA LEU A 508 -2.41 7.93 27.96
C LEU A 508 -2.49 9.06 29.00
N LEU A 509 -1.85 10.18 28.70
CA LEU A 509 -2.00 11.40 29.49
C LEU A 509 -3.34 12.06 29.18
N GLU A 510 -3.82 12.91 30.09
CA GLU A 510 -5.03 13.71 29.86
C GLU A 510 -4.82 14.81 28.81
N ASN A 511 -5.93 15.36 28.31
CA ASN A 511 -6.02 16.33 27.22
C ASN A 511 -5.10 17.53 27.44
N LEU A 512 -4.07 17.65 26.59
CA LEU A 512 -3.09 18.74 26.69
C LEU A 512 -3.74 20.13 26.61
N ARG A 513 -4.88 20.26 25.92
CA ARG A 513 -5.58 21.56 25.79
C ARG A 513 -6.39 21.97 27.02
N PHE A 514 -6.43 21.15 28.07
CA PHE A 514 -6.84 21.61 29.40
C PHE A 514 -5.87 22.61 30.01
N HIS A 515 -4.63 22.65 29.51
CA HIS A 515 -3.63 23.65 29.82
C HIS A 515 -3.57 24.67 28.68
N LYS A 516 -3.65 25.96 29.00
CA LYS A 516 -3.61 27.04 27.99
C LYS A 516 -2.21 27.12 27.36
N GLU A 517 -1.22 26.79 28.17
CA GLU A 517 0.20 26.65 27.88
C GLU A 517 0.47 25.80 26.62
N GLU A 518 -0.35 24.77 26.36
CA GLU A 518 -0.25 23.96 25.14
C GLU A 518 -0.42 24.81 23.87
N THR A 519 -1.44 25.66 23.82
CA THR A 519 -1.71 26.49 22.63
C THR A 519 -0.82 27.73 22.54
N ASP A 520 -0.30 28.19 23.68
CA ASP A 520 0.62 29.34 23.78
C ASP A 520 2.08 28.96 23.46
N ALA A 521 2.33 27.68 23.14
CA ALA A 521 3.66 27.13 22.85
C ALA A 521 4.64 27.25 24.03
N ASP A 522 4.13 27.24 25.25
CA ASP A 522 4.87 27.53 26.47
C ASP A 522 6.04 26.56 26.68
N GLU A 523 7.20 27.12 27.04
CA GLU A 523 8.45 26.39 27.18
C GLU A 523 8.54 25.62 28.49
N ASN A 524 7.98 26.14 29.59
CA ASN A 524 7.97 25.45 30.87
C ASN A 524 7.08 24.21 30.83
N PHE A 525 5.90 24.34 30.22
CA PHE A 525 4.98 23.23 30.00
C PHE A 525 5.61 22.16 29.10
N ALA A 526 6.24 22.56 27.99
CA ALA A 526 6.98 21.62 27.15
C ALA A 526 8.15 20.96 27.90
N LYS A 527 8.83 21.68 28.80
CA LYS A 527 9.90 21.13 29.64
C LYS A 527 9.34 20.05 30.57
N GLN A 528 8.24 20.31 31.26
CA GLN A 528 7.58 19.32 32.13
C GLN A 528 7.14 18.06 31.37
N LEU A 529 6.63 18.21 30.14
CA LEU A 529 6.32 17.06 29.28
C LEU A 529 7.59 16.28 28.91
N SER A 530 8.70 16.95 28.59
CA SER A 530 9.94 16.27 28.22
C SER A 530 10.53 15.44 29.35
N ASP A 531 10.33 15.84 30.61
CA ASP A 531 10.79 15.08 31.78
C ASP A 531 10.10 13.71 31.94
N LEU A 532 9.03 13.43 31.20
CA LEU A 532 8.30 12.17 31.25
C LEU A 532 8.91 11.05 30.39
N GLY A 533 9.78 11.36 29.43
CA GLY A 533 10.31 10.36 28.49
C GLY A 533 11.71 10.66 27.95
N ASP A 534 12.29 9.66 27.27
CA ASP A 534 13.66 9.67 26.77
C ASP A 534 13.75 10.09 25.30
N THR A 535 12.66 9.92 24.54
CA THR A 535 12.62 10.07 23.08
C THR A 535 11.30 10.71 22.66
N TYR A 536 11.31 11.56 21.63
CA TYR A 536 10.12 12.20 21.08
C TYR A 536 9.79 11.71 19.66
N VAL A 537 8.59 11.17 19.48
CA VAL A 537 8.07 10.74 18.18
C VAL A 537 6.85 11.58 17.81
N PHE A 538 6.96 12.35 16.74
CA PHE A 538 5.81 13.11 16.21
C PHE A 538 5.05 12.29 15.18
N ASN A 539 3.81 11.95 15.52
CA ASN A 539 2.94 11.10 14.72
C ASN A 539 1.54 11.74 14.58
N ALA A 540 1.48 13.07 14.44
CA ALA A 540 0.24 13.86 14.45
C ALA A 540 0.19 14.90 13.32
N PHE A 541 0.21 14.47 12.05
CA PHE A 541 0.28 15.38 10.90
C PHE A 541 -0.85 16.42 10.86
N GLY A 542 -2.07 16.06 11.29
CA GLY A 542 -3.20 16.98 11.42
C GLY A 542 -2.96 18.20 12.32
N THR A 543 -1.95 18.13 13.20
CA THR A 543 -1.53 19.23 14.08
C THR A 543 -0.19 19.86 13.67
N ALA A 544 0.42 19.43 12.56
CA ALA A 544 1.75 19.86 12.17
C ALA A 544 1.85 21.35 11.81
N HIS A 545 0.74 21.95 11.35
CA HIS A 545 0.60 23.38 11.08
C HIS A 545 0.52 24.24 12.34
N ARG A 546 0.40 23.64 13.52
CA ARG A 546 0.28 24.36 14.80
C ARG A 546 1.63 24.39 15.51
N ALA A 547 2.08 25.59 15.85
CA ALA A 547 3.20 25.79 16.77
C ALA A 547 2.67 25.73 18.21
N HIS A 548 2.40 24.52 18.72
CA HIS A 548 1.99 24.29 20.10
C HIS A 548 3.16 23.75 20.93
N ALA A 549 2.99 23.72 22.25
CA ALA A 549 4.03 23.24 23.15
C ALA A 549 4.41 21.79 22.81
N SER A 550 3.43 20.90 22.69
CA SER A 550 3.65 19.48 22.41
C SER A 550 3.96 19.11 20.95
N THR A 551 3.84 20.05 20.00
CA THR A 551 4.11 19.80 18.57
C THR A 551 5.43 20.44 18.12
N TYR A 552 5.74 21.63 18.64
CA TYR A 552 6.85 22.48 18.22
C TYR A 552 7.88 22.68 19.33
N THR A 553 7.47 23.18 20.50
CA THR A 553 8.41 23.55 21.57
C THR A 553 9.08 22.32 22.20
N LEU A 554 8.32 21.23 22.38
CA LEU A 554 8.79 19.97 22.97
C LEU A 554 9.99 19.38 22.21
N ALA A 555 10.01 19.51 20.89
CA ALA A 555 11.09 19.00 20.05
C ALA A 555 12.46 19.60 20.40
N LYS A 556 12.52 20.79 21.00
CA LYS A 556 13.77 21.43 21.43
C LYS A 556 14.47 20.67 22.56
N PHE A 557 13.72 19.92 23.36
CA PHE A 557 14.26 19.15 24.48
C PHE A 557 14.80 17.77 24.08
N PHE A 558 14.66 17.40 22.80
CA PHE A 558 15.14 16.13 22.25
C PHE A 558 15.98 16.38 20.99
N PRO A 559 17.15 17.04 21.09
CA PRO A 559 17.94 17.43 19.91
C PRO A 559 18.35 16.23 19.04
N GLU A 560 18.75 15.13 19.67
CA GLU A 560 19.24 13.91 19.00
C GLU A 560 18.21 12.76 19.00
N ASP A 561 17.20 12.83 19.87
CA ASP A 561 16.25 11.76 20.13
C ASP A 561 14.82 12.15 19.71
N LYS A 562 14.69 12.79 18.54
CA LYS A 562 13.41 13.18 17.93
C LYS A 562 13.26 12.65 16.50
N MET A 563 12.05 12.23 16.14
CA MET A 563 11.79 11.66 14.81
C MET A 563 10.31 11.73 14.40
N LEU A 564 10.05 11.46 13.12
CA LEU A 564 8.70 11.34 12.58
C LEU A 564 8.21 9.89 12.70
N GLY A 565 6.95 9.71 13.08
CA GLY A 565 6.28 8.41 13.04
C GLY A 565 5.68 8.11 11.67
N TYR A 566 5.32 6.85 11.44
CA TYR A 566 4.83 6.36 10.15
C TYR A 566 3.62 7.14 9.60
N LEU A 567 2.72 7.61 10.46
CA LEU A 567 1.54 8.37 10.00
C LEU A 567 1.96 9.66 9.30
N VAL A 568 2.89 10.40 9.91
CA VAL A 568 3.34 11.70 9.38
C VAL A 568 4.11 11.50 8.09
N GLU A 569 4.96 10.48 8.03
CA GLU A 569 5.68 10.12 6.83
C GLU A 569 4.75 9.73 5.69
N ASN A 570 3.73 8.92 5.99
CA ASN A 570 2.77 8.49 4.98
C ASN A 570 1.98 9.68 4.42
N GLU A 571 1.60 10.63 5.28
CA GLU A 571 0.96 11.89 4.85
C GLU A 571 1.88 12.68 3.92
N ILE A 572 3.10 13.00 4.35
CA ILE A 572 4.07 13.76 3.54
C ILE A 572 4.31 13.09 2.18
N ASN A 573 4.53 11.77 2.18
CA ASN A 573 4.80 11.01 0.98
C ASN A 573 3.66 11.07 -0.04
N ASN A 574 2.42 10.90 0.41
CA ASN A 574 1.27 10.90 -0.51
C ASN A 574 0.90 12.31 -0.97
N ILE A 575 1.13 13.33 -0.15
CA ILE A 575 0.92 14.71 -0.55
C ILE A 575 1.97 15.13 -1.60
N ASP A 576 3.24 14.76 -1.39
CA ASP A 576 4.33 15.04 -2.33
C ASP A 576 4.10 14.42 -3.72
N LYS A 577 3.44 13.25 -3.79
CA LYS A 577 3.01 12.66 -5.07
C LYS A 577 2.12 13.60 -5.89
N VAL A 578 1.32 14.42 -5.22
CA VAL A 578 0.42 15.39 -5.85
C VAL A 578 1.10 16.73 -6.08
N VAL A 579 1.82 17.26 -5.08
CA VAL A 579 2.30 18.64 -5.14
C VAL A 579 3.72 18.82 -5.67
N LYS A 580 4.50 17.74 -5.78
CA LYS A 580 5.88 17.75 -6.30
C LYS A 580 6.08 16.79 -7.48
N GLN A 581 5.34 15.68 -7.54
CA GLN A 581 5.61 14.56 -8.46
C GLN A 581 4.40 14.20 -9.33
N ALA A 582 3.44 15.11 -9.51
CA ALA A 582 2.21 14.82 -10.24
C ALA A 582 2.49 14.36 -11.68
N LYS A 583 1.94 13.20 -12.03
CA LYS A 583 1.85 12.75 -13.42
C LYS A 583 0.72 13.53 -14.11
N LYS A 584 0.98 14.02 -15.32
CA LYS A 584 0.02 14.78 -16.12
C LYS A 584 -0.90 13.86 -16.94
N PRO A 585 -2.17 14.22 -17.18
CA PRO A 585 -2.82 15.46 -16.72
C PRO A 585 -3.11 15.45 -15.21
N PHE A 586 -2.79 16.56 -14.53
CA PHE A 586 -3.12 16.79 -13.13
C PHE A 586 -4.39 17.64 -13.01
N THR A 587 -5.43 17.06 -12.39
CA THR A 587 -6.70 17.74 -12.13
C THR A 587 -6.89 18.01 -10.64
N ALA A 588 -7.10 19.27 -10.27
CA ALA A 588 -7.60 19.62 -8.94
C ALA A 588 -9.11 19.88 -8.98
N VAL A 589 -9.82 19.36 -7.99
CA VAL A 589 -11.25 19.54 -7.77
C VAL A 589 -11.43 20.24 -6.42
N LEU A 590 -11.93 21.47 -6.44
CA LEU A 590 -12.24 22.22 -5.24
C LEU A 590 -13.73 22.52 -5.13
N GLY A 591 -14.24 22.32 -3.92
CA GLY A 591 -15.63 22.58 -3.57
C GLY A 591 -15.78 23.22 -2.20
N GLY A 592 -16.98 23.09 -1.63
CA GLY A 592 -17.36 23.72 -0.36
C GLY A 592 -18.11 25.04 -0.54
N SER A 593 -18.29 25.78 0.56
CA SER A 593 -19.24 26.90 0.63
C SER A 593 -18.63 28.30 0.64
N LYS A 594 -17.32 28.45 0.86
CA LYS A 594 -16.65 29.75 1.04
C LYS A 594 -15.34 29.86 0.27
N VAL A 595 -15.28 30.83 -0.65
CA VAL A 595 -14.09 31.26 -1.41
C VAL A 595 -12.99 31.70 -0.45
N SER A 596 -13.32 32.50 0.56
CA SER A 596 -12.37 33.03 1.56
C SER A 596 -11.46 31.97 2.19
N THR A 597 -11.97 30.76 2.37
CA THR A 597 -11.24 29.63 2.96
C THR A 597 -10.36 28.85 1.96
N LYS A 598 -10.48 29.13 0.66
CA LYS A 598 -9.86 28.38 -0.44
C LYS A 598 -8.92 29.21 -1.32
N ILE A 599 -8.87 30.53 -1.16
CA ILE A 599 -8.04 31.41 -2.01
C ILE A 599 -6.58 30.94 -2.08
N HIS A 600 -5.95 30.70 -0.93
CA HIS A 600 -4.53 30.33 -0.90
C HIS A 600 -4.24 29.00 -1.60
N ILE A 601 -5.06 27.97 -1.35
CA ILE A 601 -4.93 26.68 -2.06
C ILE A 601 -5.21 26.82 -3.55
N ILE A 602 -6.21 27.64 -3.96
CA ILE A 602 -6.46 27.90 -5.40
C ILE A 602 -5.22 28.51 -6.05
N LEU A 603 -4.68 29.57 -5.44
CA LEU A 603 -3.51 30.26 -5.99
C LEU A 603 -2.25 29.37 -6.03
N ALA A 604 -2.08 28.48 -5.05
CA ALA A 604 -0.98 27.53 -5.01
C ALA A 604 -1.12 26.41 -6.06
N LEU A 605 -2.35 25.94 -6.30
CA LEU A 605 -2.62 24.85 -7.26
C LEU A 605 -2.63 25.32 -8.71
N ILE A 606 -3.04 26.56 -8.99
CA ILE A 606 -3.01 27.14 -10.36
C ILE A 606 -1.61 27.06 -10.97
N GLU A 607 -0.55 27.11 -10.16
CA GLU A 607 0.83 26.99 -10.67
C GLU A 607 1.23 25.56 -11.06
N LYS A 608 0.39 24.56 -10.77
CA LYS A 608 0.75 23.13 -10.83
C LYS A 608 -0.19 22.28 -11.67
N VAL A 609 -1.47 22.59 -11.68
CA VAL A 609 -2.51 21.77 -12.32
C VAL A 609 -2.60 22.02 -13.81
N ASP A 610 -3.00 21.01 -14.57
CA ASP A 610 -3.38 21.19 -15.98
C ASP A 610 -4.88 21.55 -16.07
N ASN A 611 -5.70 20.94 -15.20
CA ASN A 611 -7.14 21.18 -15.12
C ASN A 611 -7.54 21.58 -13.70
N PHE A 612 -8.44 22.55 -13.59
CA PHE A 612 -8.95 23.03 -12.31
C PHE A 612 -10.47 23.08 -12.34
N ILE A 613 -11.13 22.21 -11.56
CA ILE A 613 -12.58 22.22 -11.36
C ILE A 613 -12.89 22.99 -10.07
N ILE A 614 -13.70 24.05 -10.17
CA ILE A 614 -14.23 24.80 -9.02
C ILE A 614 -15.75 24.63 -9.02
N ALA A 615 -16.30 23.98 -8.00
CA ALA A 615 -17.73 23.66 -7.88
C ALA A 615 -18.23 23.89 -6.44
N GLY A 616 -19.47 23.49 -6.10
CA GLY A 616 -20.05 23.78 -4.79
C GLY A 616 -20.49 25.23 -4.63
N GLY A 617 -20.78 25.64 -3.39
CA GLY A 617 -21.22 27.00 -3.07
C GLY A 617 -20.24 28.09 -3.51
N ILE A 618 -18.94 27.79 -3.54
CA ILE A 618 -17.91 28.73 -4.03
C ILE A 618 -18.12 29.13 -5.49
N ALA A 619 -18.69 28.25 -6.33
CA ALA A 619 -18.86 28.50 -7.76
C ALA A 619 -19.81 29.66 -8.05
N PHE A 620 -20.78 29.95 -7.18
CA PHE A 620 -21.72 31.06 -7.39
C PHE A 620 -21.05 32.44 -7.25
N THR A 621 -19.96 32.55 -6.48
CA THR A 621 -19.16 33.79 -6.45
C THR A 621 -18.47 34.03 -7.80
N PHE A 622 -17.98 32.97 -8.45
CA PHE A 622 -17.42 33.05 -9.80
C PHE A 622 -18.52 33.32 -10.85
N ALA A 623 -19.69 32.69 -10.74
CA ALA A 623 -20.80 32.94 -11.65
C ALA A 623 -21.26 34.41 -11.58
N LYS A 624 -21.35 34.98 -10.36
CA LYS A 624 -21.67 36.40 -10.16
C LYS A 624 -20.56 37.32 -10.68
N SER A 625 -19.28 36.96 -10.51
CA SER A 625 -18.16 37.76 -11.02
C SER A 625 -18.12 37.86 -12.55
N LEU A 626 -18.68 36.85 -13.23
CA LEU A 626 -18.90 36.81 -14.68
C LEU A 626 -20.21 37.48 -15.13
N GLY A 627 -20.97 38.09 -14.21
CA GLY A 627 -22.20 38.82 -14.50
C GLY A 627 -23.49 37.99 -14.44
N GLY A 628 -23.43 36.75 -13.94
CA GLY A 628 -24.60 35.88 -13.80
C GLY A 628 -25.53 36.27 -12.66
N ASN A 629 -26.83 35.98 -12.82
CA ASN A 629 -27.82 36.06 -11.75
C ASN A 629 -27.85 34.76 -10.96
N ILE A 630 -27.51 34.85 -9.66
CA ILE A 630 -27.38 33.69 -8.77
C ILE A 630 -28.53 33.54 -7.76
N GLY A 631 -29.58 34.39 -7.84
CA GLY A 631 -30.69 34.38 -6.89
C GLY A 631 -30.22 34.50 -5.43
N ASN A 632 -30.70 33.59 -4.57
CA ASN A 632 -30.35 33.50 -3.16
C ASN A 632 -29.18 32.53 -2.87
N SER A 633 -28.41 32.13 -3.89
CA SER A 633 -27.26 31.24 -3.71
C SER A 633 -26.16 31.88 -2.87
N LEU A 634 -25.32 31.05 -2.25
CA LEU A 634 -24.20 31.53 -1.43
C LEU A 634 -23.22 32.36 -2.26
N VAL A 635 -22.89 33.56 -1.79
CA VAL A 635 -21.89 34.44 -2.41
C VAL A 635 -21.13 35.21 -1.35
N GLU A 636 -19.84 35.43 -1.57
CA GLU A 636 -19.03 36.36 -0.78
C GLU A 636 -18.67 37.55 -1.66
N ASP A 637 -19.47 38.62 -1.56
CA ASP A 637 -19.38 39.80 -2.43
C ASP A 637 -18.01 40.49 -2.37
N GLU A 638 -17.36 40.48 -1.21
CA GLU A 638 -16.02 41.04 -1.02
C GLU A 638 -14.91 40.27 -1.76
N TYR A 639 -15.18 39.08 -2.32
CA TYR A 639 -14.22 38.25 -3.05
C TYR A 639 -14.53 38.12 -4.55
N ILE A 640 -15.47 38.90 -5.10
CA ILE A 640 -15.79 38.93 -6.53
C ILE A 640 -14.55 39.31 -7.37
N ASP A 641 -13.81 40.34 -6.94
CA ASP A 641 -12.59 40.77 -7.64
C ASP A 641 -11.52 39.68 -7.60
N VAL A 642 -11.39 38.98 -6.46
CA VAL A 642 -10.46 37.85 -6.32
C VAL A 642 -10.84 36.69 -7.23
N ALA A 643 -12.14 36.40 -7.40
CA ALA A 643 -12.60 35.38 -8.34
C ALA A 643 -12.21 35.73 -9.79
N ASN A 644 -12.36 37.00 -10.18
CA ASN A 644 -11.92 37.49 -11.50
C ASN A 644 -10.39 37.39 -11.69
N GLU A 645 -9.61 37.72 -10.66
CA GLU A 645 -8.16 37.55 -10.68
C GLU A 645 -7.76 36.07 -10.84
N ILE A 646 -8.44 35.16 -10.15
CA ILE A 646 -8.22 33.71 -10.26
C ILE A 646 -8.49 33.22 -11.69
N ILE A 647 -9.60 33.65 -12.32
CA ILE A 647 -9.93 33.30 -13.71
C ILE A 647 -8.83 33.79 -14.66
N LYS A 648 -8.43 35.05 -14.52
CA LYS A 648 -7.37 35.66 -15.33
C LYS A 648 -6.05 34.91 -15.16
N LYS A 649 -5.67 34.59 -13.92
CA LYS A 649 -4.43 33.87 -13.62
C LYS A 649 -4.43 32.46 -14.21
N ALA A 650 -5.56 31.76 -14.18
CA ALA A 650 -5.69 30.46 -14.82
C ALA A 650 -5.43 30.55 -16.34
N GLN A 651 -5.99 31.56 -17.01
CA GLN A 651 -5.76 31.81 -18.44
C GLN A 651 -4.29 32.13 -18.73
N GLU A 652 -3.67 33.03 -17.95
CA GLU A 652 -2.25 33.40 -18.08
C GLU A 652 -1.32 32.19 -17.92
N LYS A 653 -1.70 31.22 -17.09
CA LYS A 653 -0.92 30.00 -16.82
C LYS A 653 -1.25 28.84 -17.75
N GLY A 654 -2.20 28.99 -18.66
CA GLY A 654 -2.66 27.93 -19.56
C GLY A 654 -3.36 26.78 -18.83
N VAL A 655 -3.98 27.06 -17.67
CA VAL A 655 -4.77 26.10 -16.90
C VAL A 655 -6.18 26.04 -17.46
N ASN A 656 -6.69 24.82 -17.68
CA ASN A 656 -8.09 24.62 -18.07
C ASN A 656 -8.98 24.78 -16.83
N LEU A 657 -9.57 25.96 -16.65
CA LEU A 657 -10.52 26.24 -15.56
C LEU A 657 -11.94 25.80 -15.95
N TYR A 658 -12.52 24.90 -15.15
CA TYR A 658 -13.86 24.35 -15.32
C TYR A 658 -14.77 24.85 -14.19
N LEU A 659 -15.77 25.65 -14.56
CA LEU A 659 -16.86 26.11 -13.70
C LEU A 659 -18.16 25.42 -14.13
N PRO A 660 -19.15 25.23 -13.24
CA PRO A 660 -20.40 24.58 -13.61
C PRO A 660 -21.16 25.47 -14.60
N SER A 661 -21.76 24.89 -15.64
CA SER A 661 -22.64 25.60 -16.55
C SER A 661 -24.10 25.56 -16.08
N ASP A 662 -24.49 24.48 -15.41
CA ASP A 662 -25.84 24.22 -14.92
C ASP A 662 -25.84 23.79 -13.45
N CYS A 663 -26.97 24.01 -12.77
CA CYS A 663 -27.13 23.70 -11.36
C CYS A 663 -28.55 23.18 -11.04
N ILE A 664 -28.64 22.50 -9.91
CA ILE A 664 -29.90 22.11 -9.26
C ILE A 664 -30.23 23.19 -8.23
N ILE A 665 -31.39 23.82 -8.38
CA ILE A 665 -31.85 24.91 -7.51
C ILE A 665 -33.04 24.47 -6.66
N ALA A 666 -33.19 25.11 -5.49
CA ALA A 666 -34.34 24.95 -4.61
C ALA A 666 -34.86 26.29 -4.09
N ASP A 667 -36.15 26.36 -3.75
CA ASP A 667 -36.78 27.53 -3.13
C ASP A 667 -36.54 27.64 -1.61
N GLU A 668 -36.05 26.56 -0.99
CA GLU A 668 -35.69 26.51 0.41
C GLU A 668 -34.46 25.63 0.63
N PHE A 669 -33.65 25.94 1.65
CA PHE A 669 -32.52 25.11 2.09
C PHE A 669 -33.01 23.87 2.88
N LYS A 670 -33.78 22.99 2.22
CA LYS A 670 -34.30 21.73 2.78
C LYS A 670 -34.26 20.64 1.73
N ASN A 671 -34.03 19.40 2.19
CA ASN A 671 -33.97 18.24 1.29
C ASN A 671 -35.26 18.04 0.47
N ASN A 672 -36.43 18.41 1.01
CA ASN A 672 -37.74 18.21 0.39
C ASN A 672 -38.35 19.50 -0.21
N ALA A 673 -37.54 20.52 -0.45
CA ALA A 673 -37.94 21.75 -1.13
C ALA A 673 -38.38 21.50 -2.58
N HIS A 674 -38.98 22.49 -3.23
CA HIS A 674 -39.25 22.41 -4.67
C HIS A 674 -37.93 22.51 -5.44
N ILE A 675 -37.72 21.63 -6.42
CA ILE A 675 -36.44 21.51 -7.14
C ILE A 675 -36.64 21.80 -8.63
N GLU A 676 -35.73 22.60 -9.19
CA GLU A 676 -35.65 22.87 -10.63
C GLU A 676 -34.19 22.77 -11.10
N HIS A 677 -34.02 22.67 -12.42
CA HIS A 677 -32.71 22.70 -13.08
C HIS A 677 -32.63 23.96 -13.92
N THR A 678 -31.52 24.69 -13.82
CA THR A 678 -31.28 25.90 -14.61
C THR A 678 -29.79 26.07 -14.91
N GLU A 679 -29.46 27.00 -15.82
CA GLU A 679 -28.08 27.44 -16.02
C GLU A 679 -27.61 28.22 -14.77
N ILE A 680 -26.33 28.11 -14.42
CA ILE A 680 -25.80 28.66 -13.14
C ILE A 680 -25.90 30.19 -13.05
N ASP A 681 -25.99 30.86 -14.19
CA ASP A 681 -26.02 32.32 -14.35
C ASP A 681 -27.45 32.87 -14.51
N ASN A 682 -28.47 32.02 -14.37
CA ASN A 682 -29.88 32.39 -14.52
C ASN A 682 -30.75 31.73 -13.45
N ILE A 683 -30.40 31.94 -12.18
CA ILE A 683 -31.16 31.49 -11.01
C ILE A 683 -32.19 32.57 -10.66
N LYS A 684 -33.48 32.18 -10.60
CA LYS A 684 -34.58 33.07 -10.26
C LYS A 684 -34.55 33.53 -8.80
N ASP A 685 -35.07 34.74 -8.56
CA ASP A 685 -35.17 35.32 -7.22
C ASP A 685 -35.93 34.39 -6.26
N GLY A 686 -35.45 34.30 -5.01
CA GLY A 686 -36.02 33.39 -4.02
C GLY A 686 -35.44 31.97 -4.06
N TRP A 687 -34.72 31.58 -5.11
CA TRP A 687 -34.14 30.25 -5.27
C TRP A 687 -32.62 30.24 -5.12
N MET A 688 -32.05 29.10 -4.74
CA MET A 688 -30.62 28.93 -4.50
C MET A 688 -30.10 27.63 -5.10
N GLY A 689 -28.90 27.66 -5.67
CA GLY A 689 -28.23 26.47 -6.18
C GLY A 689 -27.60 25.65 -5.06
N LEU A 690 -27.85 24.34 -5.08
CA LEU A 690 -27.46 23.41 -4.01
C LEU A 690 -26.63 22.21 -4.50
N ASP A 691 -26.62 21.93 -5.81
CA ASP A 691 -25.75 20.92 -6.43
C ASP A 691 -25.49 21.29 -7.89
N ILE A 692 -24.49 20.66 -8.51
CA ILE A 692 -24.24 20.85 -9.95
C ILE A 692 -25.28 20.11 -10.79
N GLY A 693 -25.58 20.67 -11.96
CA GLY A 693 -26.47 20.04 -12.93
C GLY A 693 -25.79 18.91 -13.71
N ILE A 694 -26.57 18.26 -14.58
CA ILE A 694 -26.15 17.07 -15.30
C ILE A 694 -25.08 17.36 -16.36
N LYS A 695 -25.12 18.54 -16.99
CA LYS A 695 -24.16 18.92 -18.03
C LYS A 695 -22.78 19.11 -17.39
N SER A 696 -22.71 19.88 -16.31
CA SER A 696 -21.51 20.12 -15.52
C SER A 696 -20.93 18.81 -14.97
N ALA A 697 -21.80 17.96 -14.41
CA ALA A 697 -21.36 16.68 -13.85
C ALA A 697 -20.73 15.76 -14.91
N ASN A 698 -21.28 15.73 -16.12
CA ASN A 698 -20.72 14.92 -17.21
C ASN A 698 -19.38 15.48 -17.70
N GLN A 699 -19.28 16.80 -17.88
CA GLN A 699 -18.02 17.46 -18.29
C GLN A 699 -16.91 17.20 -17.27
N PHE A 700 -17.19 17.42 -15.98
CA PHE A 700 -16.21 17.21 -14.92
C PHE A 700 -15.79 15.75 -14.82
N THR A 701 -16.73 14.82 -15.02
CA THR A 701 -16.44 13.37 -15.04
C THR A 701 -15.44 13.02 -16.13
N GLU A 702 -15.63 13.53 -17.35
CA GLU A 702 -14.73 13.28 -18.47
C GLU A 702 -13.32 13.79 -18.21
N VAL A 703 -13.18 15.01 -17.66
CA VAL A 703 -11.88 15.59 -17.30
C VAL A 703 -11.18 14.74 -16.23
N ILE A 704 -11.90 14.36 -15.17
CA ILE A 704 -11.35 13.57 -14.07
C ILE A 704 -10.91 12.18 -14.56
N GLU A 705 -11.73 11.49 -15.35
CA GLU A 705 -11.42 10.14 -15.82
C GLU A 705 -10.21 10.05 -16.74
N ASN A 706 -9.82 11.16 -17.36
CA ASN A 706 -8.65 11.27 -18.23
C ASN A 706 -7.41 11.83 -17.50
N SER A 707 -7.47 11.98 -16.18
CA SER A 707 -6.38 12.51 -15.36
C SER A 707 -5.47 11.40 -14.86
N ALA A 708 -4.17 11.68 -14.78
CA ALA A 708 -3.18 10.78 -14.18
C ALA A 708 -2.93 11.09 -12.69
N THR A 709 -3.17 12.34 -12.26
CA THR A 709 -3.15 12.76 -10.86
C THR A 709 -4.40 13.55 -10.54
N ILE A 710 -5.01 13.28 -9.38
CA ILE A 710 -6.24 13.95 -8.94
C ILE A 710 -6.08 14.39 -7.48
N LEU A 711 -6.41 15.66 -7.22
CA LEU A 711 -6.58 16.20 -5.88
C LEU A 711 -8.01 16.66 -5.68
N TRP A 712 -8.69 16.19 -4.63
CA TRP A 712 -10.05 16.64 -4.33
C TRP A 712 -10.17 17.19 -2.90
N ASN A 713 -10.68 18.42 -2.77
CA ASN A 713 -10.94 19.06 -1.49
C ASN A 713 -12.22 19.93 -1.51
N GLY A 714 -13.26 19.48 -0.80
CA GLY A 714 -14.56 20.12 -0.68
C GLY A 714 -15.65 19.44 -1.52
N PRO A 715 -16.87 19.22 -0.98
CA PRO A 715 -17.97 18.61 -1.71
C PRO A 715 -18.52 19.54 -2.82
N ILE A 716 -19.22 18.94 -3.77
CA ILE A 716 -19.66 19.58 -5.02
C ILE A 716 -21.09 20.13 -4.90
N GLY A 717 -21.87 19.57 -3.98
CA GLY A 717 -23.21 20.01 -3.59
C GLY A 717 -23.44 19.75 -2.10
N VAL A 718 -24.65 20.02 -1.62
CA VAL A 718 -25.09 19.76 -0.24
C VAL A 718 -25.35 18.27 -0.05
N PHE A 719 -24.26 17.48 -0.05
CA PHE A 719 -24.28 16.03 -0.13
C PHE A 719 -24.97 15.33 1.05
N GLU A 720 -25.16 16.04 2.17
CA GLU A 720 -25.93 15.60 3.33
C GLU A 720 -27.39 15.34 2.95
N MET A 721 -27.94 16.18 2.04
CA MET A 721 -29.29 16.08 1.51
C MET A 721 -29.31 15.17 0.27
N SER A 722 -30.11 14.11 0.29
CA SER A 722 -30.17 13.11 -0.79
C SER A 722 -30.44 13.75 -2.15
N ASN A 723 -31.33 14.74 -2.20
CA ASN A 723 -31.72 15.42 -3.44
C ASN A 723 -30.65 16.35 -4.02
N PHE A 724 -29.60 16.66 -3.26
CA PHE A 724 -28.49 17.55 -3.66
C PHE A 724 -27.12 16.86 -3.51
N SER A 725 -27.12 15.52 -3.59
CA SER A 725 -25.92 14.69 -3.40
C SER A 725 -25.37 14.06 -4.69
N MET A 726 -26.11 14.17 -5.79
CA MET A 726 -25.83 13.43 -7.02
C MET A 726 -24.57 13.94 -7.72
N GLY A 727 -24.34 15.25 -7.74
CA GLY A 727 -23.12 15.84 -8.29
C GLY A 727 -21.88 15.36 -7.53
N THR A 728 -21.92 15.40 -6.20
CA THR A 728 -20.83 14.89 -5.35
C THR A 728 -20.60 13.39 -5.57
N LEU A 729 -21.66 12.59 -5.68
CA LEU A 729 -21.56 11.15 -5.97
C LEU A 729 -20.89 10.90 -7.34
N LYS A 730 -21.30 11.62 -8.39
CA LYS A 730 -20.73 11.47 -9.73
C LYS A 730 -19.24 11.78 -9.75
N ILE A 731 -18.83 12.87 -9.10
CA ILE A 731 -17.41 13.23 -8.99
C ILE A 731 -16.64 12.16 -8.22
N ALA A 732 -17.14 11.69 -7.07
CA ALA A 732 -16.51 10.61 -6.33
C ALA A 732 -16.36 9.31 -7.17
N MET A 733 -17.39 8.95 -7.95
CA MET A 733 -17.35 7.81 -8.86
C MET A 733 -16.37 8.00 -10.04
N ALA A 734 -16.24 9.22 -10.57
CA ALA A 734 -15.27 9.54 -11.61
C ALA A 734 -13.83 9.38 -11.09
N ILE A 735 -13.54 9.89 -9.90
CA ILE A 735 -12.24 9.77 -9.25
C ILE A 735 -11.90 8.29 -8.98
N ALA A 736 -12.87 7.52 -8.47
CA ALA A 736 -12.70 6.10 -8.24
C ALA A 736 -12.38 5.35 -9.56
N ARG A 737 -13.10 5.65 -10.65
CA ARG A 737 -12.84 5.04 -11.97
C ARG A 737 -11.49 5.45 -12.55
N ALA A 738 -11.07 6.70 -12.39
CA ALA A 738 -9.74 7.14 -12.78
C ALA A 738 -8.65 6.38 -12.00
N THR A 739 -8.86 6.18 -10.71
CA THR A 739 -7.95 5.42 -9.84
C THR A 739 -7.85 3.96 -10.27
N ASP A 740 -8.98 3.33 -10.58
CA ASP A 740 -9.03 1.96 -11.13
C ASP A 740 -8.26 1.86 -12.48
N LYS A 741 -8.17 2.95 -13.25
CA LYS A 741 -7.37 3.04 -14.50
C LYS A 741 -5.89 3.38 -14.27
N GLY A 742 -5.46 3.56 -13.02
CA GLY A 742 -4.05 3.81 -12.65
C GLY A 742 -3.72 5.27 -12.29
N ALA A 743 -4.71 6.17 -12.21
CA ALA A 743 -4.49 7.51 -11.70
C ALA A 743 -4.19 7.50 -10.18
N PHE A 744 -3.37 8.44 -9.71
CA PHE A 744 -3.20 8.66 -8.27
C PHE A 744 -4.21 9.70 -7.77
N SER A 745 -5.10 9.30 -6.86
CA SER A 745 -6.11 10.18 -6.26
C SER A 745 -5.85 10.46 -4.78
N LEU A 746 -5.77 11.75 -4.43
CA LEU A 746 -5.70 12.23 -3.05
C LEU A 746 -6.96 12.99 -2.69
N ILE A 747 -7.62 12.58 -1.60
CA ILE A 747 -8.75 13.30 -1.04
C ILE A 747 -8.36 13.90 0.30
N GLY A 748 -8.75 15.16 0.49
CA GLY A 748 -8.60 15.89 1.74
C GLY A 748 -9.82 16.70 2.12
N GLY A 749 -9.89 17.09 3.39
CA GLY A 749 -11.01 17.85 3.95
C GLY A 749 -12.11 16.94 4.51
N GLY A 750 -12.63 17.29 5.69
CA GLY A 750 -13.58 16.45 6.43
C GLY A 750 -14.81 16.08 5.62
N ASP A 751 -15.41 17.04 4.93
CA ASP A 751 -16.65 16.82 4.18
C ASP A 751 -16.45 15.96 2.94
N SER A 752 -15.31 16.10 2.23
CA SER A 752 -14.97 15.21 1.11
C SER A 752 -14.80 13.77 1.59
N ILE A 753 -14.14 13.58 2.73
CA ILE A 753 -13.97 12.25 3.34
C ILE A 753 -15.32 11.66 3.75
N SER A 754 -16.15 12.44 4.43
CA SER A 754 -17.51 12.05 4.79
C SER A 754 -18.34 11.66 3.57
N SER A 755 -18.19 12.38 2.45
CA SER A 755 -18.90 12.06 1.22
C SER A 755 -18.48 10.73 0.60
N VAL A 756 -17.17 10.44 0.49
CA VAL A 756 -16.72 9.14 -0.05
C VAL A 756 -17.05 7.97 0.88
N ASN A 757 -17.06 8.19 2.19
CA ASN A 757 -17.51 7.20 3.16
C ASN A 757 -19.00 6.92 3.02
N LYS A 758 -19.83 7.97 2.92
CA LYS A 758 -21.28 7.85 2.69
C LYS A 758 -21.60 7.02 1.44
N PHE A 759 -20.80 7.17 0.39
CA PHE A 759 -20.98 6.44 -0.87
C PHE A 759 -20.24 5.10 -0.93
N SER A 760 -19.58 4.67 0.16
CA SER A 760 -18.78 3.44 0.21
C SER A 760 -17.66 3.38 -0.84
N LEU A 761 -17.08 4.53 -1.21
CA LEU A 761 -16.04 4.65 -2.22
C LEU A 761 -14.62 4.84 -1.66
N ALA A 762 -14.46 4.99 -0.34
CA ALA A 762 -13.17 5.25 0.28
C ALA A 762 -12.08 4.22 -0.08
N HIS A 763 -12.46 2.94 -0.23
CA HIS A 763 -11.55 1.86 -0.61
C HIS A 763 -11.04 1.94 -2.07
N LYS A 764 -11.63 2.81 -2.90
CA LYS A 764 -11.25 3.03 -4.31
C LYS A 764 -10.38 4.27 -4.52
N ILE A 765 -10.00 4.95 -3.45
CA ILE A 765 -9.20 6.17 -3.49
C ILE A 765 -7.76 5.81 -3.15
N SER A 766 -6.77 6.36 -3.87
CA SER A 766 -5.36 6.01 -3.62
C SER A 766 -4.91 6.44 -2.23
N TYR A 767 -5.35 7.62 -1.78
CA TYR A 767 -5.02 8.13 -0.46
C TYR A 767 -6.07 9.10 0.10
N ILE A 768 -6.40 8.95 1.38
CA ILE A 768 -7.32 9.82 2.12
C ILE A 768 -6.57 10.44 3.31
N SER A 769 -6.44 11.77 3.30
CA SER A 769 -5.72 12.52 4.34
C SER A 769 -6.67 13.09 5.38
N THR A 770 -6.52 12.68 6.65
CA THR A 770 -7.35 13.15 7.77
C THR A 770 -6.83 14.45 8.41
N ALA A 771 -5.80 15.05 7.81
CA ALA A 771 -5.02 16.12 8.38
C ALA A 771 -5.59 17.53 8.17
N GLY A 772 -6.71 17.65 7.45
CA GLY A 772 -7.48 18.90 7.35
C GLY A 772 -6.64 20.12 6.98
N GLY A 773 -6.52 21.07 7.91
CA GLY A 773 -5.74 22.30 7.71
C GLY A 773 -4.25 22.08 7.46
N ALA A 774 -3.63 21.05 8.06
CA ALA A 774 -2.20 20.78 7.85
C ALA A 774 -1.91 20.36 6.40
N LEU A 775 -2.81 19.54 5.82
CA LEU A 775 -2.75 19.17 4.42
C LEU A 775 -2.80 20.41 3.53
N LEU A 776 -3.77 21.31 3.78
CA LEU A 776 -3.95 22.53 3.00
C LEU A 776 -2.71 23.42 3.04
N GLU A 777 -2.19 23.71 4.23
CA GLU A 777 -0.99 24.55 4.39
C GLU A 777 0.24 23.91 3.75
N TYR A 778 0.38 22.59 3.82
CA TYR A 778 1.47 21.88 3.16
C TYR A 778 1.37 21.96 1.63
N ILE A 779 0.16 21.82 1.06
CA ILE A 779 -0.09 21.98 -0.38
C ILE A 779 0.22 23.41 -0.84
N GLU A 780 -0.09 24.40 -0.01
CA GLU A 780 0.24 25.82 -0.22
C GLU A 780 1.75 26.10 -0.20
N GLY A 781 2.57 25.10 0.14
CA GLY A 781 4.03 25.24 0.23
C GLY A 781 4.49 25.92 1.51
N LYS A 782 3.63 26.05 2.52
CA LYS A 782 4.02 26.58 3.83
C LYS A 782 4.88 25.56 4.56
N GLU A 783 5.91 26.07 5.23
CA GLU A 783 6.72 25.25 6.13
C GLU A 783 5.95 24.99 7.41
N LEU A 784 5.59 23.73 7.67
CA LEU A 784 4.83 23.35 8.85
C LEU A 784 5.72 23.42 10.11
N PRO A 785 5.35 24.17 11.17
CA PRO A 785 6.20 24.37 12.34
C PRO A 785 6.70 23.07 12.98
N ALA A 786 5.83 22.08 13.17
CA ALA A 786 6.21 20.83 13.82
C ALA A 786 7.22 20.03 13.01
N LEU A 787 7.04 19.97 11.68
CA LEU A 787 7.99 19.29 10.79
C LEU A 787 9.34 19.99 10.82
N LYS A 788 9.35 21.31 10.74
CA LYS A 788 10.57 22.11 10.85
C LYS A 788 11.32 21.86 12.15
N ALA A 789 10.61 21.76 13.28
CA ALA A 789 11.22 21.54 14.58
C ALA A 789 11.93 20.19 14.72
N ILE A 790 11.50 19.20 13.92
CA ILE A 790 12.01 17.83 13.97
C ILE A 790 13.06 17.60 12.89
N SER A 791 12.84 18.10 11.67
CA SER A 791 13.70 17.88 10.51
C SER A 791 14.93 18.82 10.44
N LYS A 792 15.07 19.79 11.35
CA LYS A 792 16.17 20.77 11.31
C LYS A 792 17.56 20.20 11.63
N ASP A 793 17.61 19.02 12.25
CA ASP A 793 18.83 18.44 12.83
C ASP A 793 19.12 17.01 12.31
N ILE A 794 18.46 16.55 11.23
CA ILE A 794 18.67 15.23 10.60
C ILE A 794 19.50 15.34 9.32
#